data_AF-A0A1B7WFG5-F1
#
_entry.id   AF-A0A1B7WFG5-F1
#
_cell.length_a   1.000
_cell.length_b   1.000
_cell.length_c   1.000
_cell.angle_alpha   90.00
_cell.angle_beta   90.00
_cell.angle_gamma   90.00
#
_symmetry.space_group_name_H-M   'P 1'
#
loop_
_entity.id
_entity.type
_entity.pdbx_description
1 polymer ?
#
loop_
_entity_poly.entity_id
_entity_poly.type
_entity_poly.pdbx_seq_one_letter_code
_entity_poly.pdbx_strand_id
1 'polypeptide(L)'
;MRAVLMAGGSGTRLRPLTCDLPKPMVPILNRPIAEHIINLLKRHQIYEVIATLHYLPDVLRDYFQDGGDFGVQMTYAIEEDQPLGTAGCVKNIAELLDETFLVISGDSITDFDLTAAIEFHQQKQSKATLILTRVPNPIEFGVVITDTEGRINRFLEKPSTSEIFSDTVNTGTYILEPEVLDYLPENIECDFSKDLFPLLLAKNEPIYGYIAEGYWCDVGHLDAYRQAQYDGLERKVKLEVAYPEIAPGLWVGANTYIDPTAKIETPAIIGNNCRIGARVKIEDGTVIGDNVTIGADAHLKRPIIWNGAIIGDEAQLSACVIARGTRVDRRAHVLEAAVVGSLSTVGEEAQISPGVRVWPSKKIESGAILNINLIWGNTAQRNLFGQRGVQGLANIDITPEFAVKLGAAYGSTLKPGSVVTVSRDQRNVSRMVTRSLIAGLMSVGVDVQNLDTTAIPIARTVIPTMSVAGGIHVRVHPERRDYILIEFMDIKGINISKAQEKKIEGAYFKEDMRRSQSHEIGDVVYSSQLVDCYGKAFEKLLNVDTLRNSRAKVVIDYVYAVSGAVLPQMLDKFGADAVVLNASLNKTAISNADRELLLTQLGHVVEAVNANFGVQVSANGEQLILVDESGFSIRGEMLTALMVDMMLTANPRSSVVVPVHASSAVELVAHRHDGHVIRTKANPTALMEACQKNPNVVLGGSGETGFIFPQLHPGFDSMFCIAKLIEMLTIQERSLATVRSELPRVINRSYTVRCPWTAKGALMRYLVETHPAQNLELIDGVKIRQPYDDNWLLVLPDASEPLVHLYVNSSDRDWVDETLRDYRARVQHFVEREQENYRLDM
;
A
#
# COMPACT_ATOMS: atom_id res chain seq x y z
N MET A 1 49.12 6.08 20.45
CA MET A 1 47.96 6.97 20.26
C MET A 1 46.79 6.14 19.78
N ARG A 2 45.66 6.22 20.50
CA ARG A 2 44.37 5.60 20.13
C ARG A 2 43.47 6.59 19.39
N ALA A 3 42.56 6.08 18.57
CA ALA A 3 41.48 6.86 17.96
C ALA A 3 40.11 6.39 18.46
N VAL A 4 39.20 7.33 18.69
CA VAL A 4 37.80 7.08 19.03
C VAL A 4 36.94 7.41 17.81
N LEU A 5 36.27 6.40 17.27
CA LEU A 5 35.30 6.54 16.18
C LEU A 5 33.90 6.69 16.77
N MET A 6 33.32 7.89 16.65
CA MET A 6 31.96 8.14 17.15
C MET A 6 30.92 7.61 16.16
N ALA A 7 30.30 6.48 16.49
CA ALA A 7 29.42 5.74 15.58
C ALA A 7 28.00 5.48 16.15
N GLY A 8 27.61 6.14 17.24
CA GLY A 8 26.33 5.92 17.93
C GLY A 8 25.08 6.56 17.29
N GLY A 9 25.23 7.46 16.32
CA GLY A 9 24.11 8.25 15.78
C GLY A 9 23.11 7.45 14.93
N SER A 10 21.80 7.65 15.16
CA SER A 10 20.72 6.96 14.43
C SER A 10 20.48 7.43 12.98
N GLY A 11 21.22 8.44 12.51
CA GLY A 11 21.23 8.87 11.10
C GLY A 11 19.88 9.27 10.48
N THR A 12 18.93 9.83 11.24
CA THR A 12 17.53 10.02 10.81
C THR A 12 17.36 10.85 9.53
N ARG A 13 18.25 11.82 9.28
CA ARG A 13 18.22 12.69 8.09
C ARG A 13 18.55 11.96 6.77
N LEU A 14 19.24 10.82 6.84
CA LEU A 14 19.54 9.94 5.71
C LEU A 14 18.47 8.87 5.45
N ARG A 15 17.40 8.83 6.25
CA ARG A 15 16.29 7.90 5.98
C ARG A 15 15.72 8.16 4.58
N PRO A 16 15.48 7.09 3.81
CA PRO A 16 15.29 5.70 4.25
C PRO A 16 16.56 4.82 4.29
N LEU A 17 17.74 5.33 3.95
CA LEU A 17 18.99 4.54 3.84
C LEU A 17 19.50 4.00 5.18
N THR A 18 19.18 4.70 6.27
CA THR A 18 19.63 4.40 7.64
C THR A 18 18.55 3.74 8.50
N CYS A 19 17.53 3.15 7.88
CA CYS A 19 16.48 2.42 8.60
C CYS A 19 16.95 1.04 9.08
N ASP A 20 17.78 0.36 8.28
CA ASP A 20 18.33 -0.97 8.56
C ASP A 20 19.88 -0.97 8.56
N LEU A 21 20.49 0.22 8.62
CA LEU A 21 21.93 0.41 8.54
C LEU A 21 22.36 1.62 9.39
N PRO A 22 23.38 1.51 10.26
CA PRO A 22 23.89 2.66 10.98
C PRO A 22 24.62 3.62 10.03
N LYS A 23 24.62 4.92 10.35
CA LYS A 23 25.16 5.97 9.48
C LYS A 23 26.60 5.70 9.01
N PRO A 24 27.55 5.27 9.87
CA PRO A 24 28.93 4.98 9.44
C PRO A 24 29.04 3.81 8.46
N MET A 25 28.00 2.98 8.35
CA MET A 25 27.98 1.83 7.42
C MET A 25 27.37 2.16 6.07
N VAL A 26 26.82 3.35 5.88
CA VAL A 26 26.33 3.82 4.57
C VAL A 26 27.51 3.83 3.58
N PRO A 27 27.40 3.17 2.41
CA PRO A 27 28.53 2.97 1.51
C PRO A 27 28.82 4.20 0.64
N ILE A 28 30.09 4.61 0.58
CA ILE A 28 30.66 5.55 -0.39
C ILE A 28 31.63 4.77 -1.28
N LEU A 29 31.43 4.81 -2.60
CA LEU A 29 32.19 4.03 -3.59
C LEU A 29 32.23 2.53 -3.23
N ASN A 30 31.08 1.99 -2.81
CA ASN A 30 30.86 0.62 -2.34
C ASN A 30 31.65 0.20 -1.07
N ARG A 31 32.25 1.13 -0.34
CA ARG A 31 32.86 0.88 0.99
C ARG A 31 32.16 1.71 2.07
N PRO A 32 31.91 1.17 3.28
CA PRO A 32 31.39 1.95 4.41
C PRO A 32 32.18 3.24 4.69
N ILE A 33 31.50 4.31 5.13
CA ILE A 33 32.15 5.54 5.61
C ILE A 33 33.19 5.21 6.71
N ALA A 34 32.83 4.33 7.66
CA ALA A 34 33.72 3.88 8.72
C ALA A 34 35.00 3.22 8.18
N GLU A 35 34.92 2.50 7.07
CA GLU A 35 36.10 1.86 6.46
C GLU A 35 37.03 2.91 5.84
N HIS A 36 36.48 3.95 5.21
CA HIS A 36 37.26 5.08 4.71
C HIS A 36 37.99 5.80 5.86
N ILE A 37 37.33 5.97 7.00
CA ILE A 37 37.93 6.56 8.20
C ILE A 37 39.06 5.66 8.73
N ILE A 38 38.85 4.35 8.83
CA ILE A 38 39.88 3.41 9.27
C ILE A 38 41.09 3.43 8.33
N ASN A 39 40.87 3.50 7.02
CA ASN A 39 41.96 3.62 6.04
C ASN A 39 42.71 4.96 6.16
N LEU A 40 42.01 6.04 6.48
CA LEU A 40 42.64 7.33 6.81
C LEU A 40 43.51 7.22 8.07
N LEU A 41 42.99 6.65 9.15
CA LEU A 41 43.74 6.45 10.40
C LEU A 41 45.00 5.60 10.17
N LYS A 42 44.85 4.48 9.44
CA LYS A 42 45.95 3.59 9.08
C LYS A 42 47.04 4.29 8.28
N ARG A 43 46.65 5.19 7.34
CA ARG A 43 47.59 6.00 6.54
C ARG A 43 48.45 6.92 7.42
N HIS A 44 47.91 7.36 8.55
CA HIS A 44 48.58 8.19 9.55
C HIS A 44 49.12 7.40 10.75
N GLN A 45 49.30 6.09 10.60
CA GLN A 45 49.91 5.19 11.59
C GLN A 45 49.14 5.08 12.93
N ILE A 46 47.82 5.26 12.88
CA ILE A 46 46.93 5.04 14.03
C ILE A 46 46.22 3.70 13.82
N TYR A 47 46.60 2.70 14.62
CA TYR A 47 46.14 1.32 14.45
C TYR A 47 45.18 0.85 15.55
N GLU A 48 45.08 1.54 16.68
CA GLU A 48 44.15 1.20 17.76
C GLU A 48 42.91 2.09 17.67
N VAL A 49 41.75 1.50 17.40
CA VAL A 49 40.48 2.22 17.21
C VAL A 49 39.44 1.71 18.19
N ILE A 50 38.85 2.64 18.95
CA ILE A 50 37.72 2.39 19.84
C ILE A 50 36.47 2.97 19.20
N ALA A 51 35.49 2.15 18.82
CA ALA A 51 34.23 2.61 18.27
C ALA A 51 33.16 2.71 19.36
N THR A 52 32.56 3.89 19.53
CA THR A 52 31.40 4.08 20.41
C THR A 52 30.10 3.84 19.62
N LEU A 53 29.28 2.91 20.09
CA LEU A 53 28.12 2.39 19.37
C LEU A 53 26.85 2.49 20.21
N HIS A 54 25.73 2.76 19.55
CA HIS A 54 24.40 2.76 20.17
C HIS A 54 23.35 2.22 19.19
N TYR A 55 23.21 2.85 18.02
CA TYR A 55 22.26 2.41 17.00
C TYR A 55 22.81 1.26 16.13
N LEU A 56 22.16 0.08 16.16
CA LEU A 56 22.53 -1.12 15.39
C LEU A 56 24.02 -1.52 15.54
N PRO A 57 24.54 -1.69 16.77
CA PRO A 57 25.96 -1.91 17.04
C PRO A 57 26.51 -3.18 16.37
N ASP A 58 25.68 -4.21 16.25
CA ASP A 58 26.07 -5.51 15.69
C ASP A 58 26.52 -5.39 14.23
N VAL A 59 25.96 -4.47 13.44
CA VAL A 59 26.35 -4.29 12.03
C VAL A 59 27.82 -3.88 11.91
N LEU A 60 28.30 -2.97 12.77
CA LEU A 60 29.70 -2.53 12.76
C LEU A 60 30.63 -3.64 13.28
N ARG A 61 30.20 -4.33 14.34
CA ARG A 61 30.96 -5.44 14.95
C ARG A 61 31.11 -6.62 14.01
N ASP A 62 30.05 -6.99 13.30
CA ASP A 62 30.08 -8.11 12.37
C ASP A 62 30.95 -7.80 11.14
N TYR A 63 30.98 -6.54 10.70
CA TYR A 63 31.78 -6.11 9.55
C TYR A 63 33.27 -6.00 9.87
N PHE A 64 33.63 -5.34 10.98
CA PHE A 64 35.03 -5.07 11.32
C PHE A 64 35.67 -6.14 12.23
N GLN A 65 34.87 -6.92 12.96
CA GLN A 65 35.33 -7.93 13.92
C GLN A 65 36.40 -7.38 14.89
N ASP A 66 37.57 -8.00 15.01
CA ASP A 66 38.67 -7.48 15.82
C ASP A 66 39.53 -6.43 15.09
N GLY A 67 39.19 -6.10 13.84
CA GLY A 67 39.91 -5.18 12.96
C GLY A 67 41.03 -5.82 12.14
N GLY A 68 41.35 -7.10 12.37
CA GLY A 68 42.51 -7.77 11.78
C GLY A 68 42.53 -7.72 10.24
N ASP A 69 41.38 -7.94 9.61
CA ASP A 69 41.22 -7.90 8.14
C ASP A 69 41.45 -6.50 7.55
N PHE A 70 41.36 -5.45 8.38
CA PHE A 70 41.53 -4.05 7.99
C PHE A 70 42.91 -3.48 8.40
N GLY A 71 43.72 -4.28 9.08
CA GLY A 71 45.05 -3.89 9.55
C GLY A 71 45.04 -2.93 10.74
N VAL A 72 43.97 -2.97 11.55
CA VAL A 72 43.82 -2.20 12.79
C VAL A 72 43.34 -3.12 13.91
N GLN A 73 43.37 -2.65 15.15
CA GLN A 73 42.76 -3.29 16.31
C GLN A 73 41.50 -2.53 16.68
N MET A 74 40.35 -3.19 16.63
CA MET A 74 39.05 -2.62 16.97
C MET A 74 38.63 -3.00 18.39
N THR A 75 38.24 -2.00 19.17
CA THR A 75 37.56 -2.16 20.47
C THR A 75 36.19 -1.49 20.38
N TYR A 76 35.17 -2.06 21.01
CA TYR A 76 33.80 -1.54 20.94
C TYR A 76 33.27 -1.18 22.32
N ALA A 77 32.72 0.02 22.44
CA ALA A 77 31.98 0.45 23.61
C ALA A 77 30.51 0.66 23.22
N ILE A 78 29.61 -0.09 23.85
CA ILE A 78 28.18 -0.08 23.52
C ILE A 78 27.41 0.65 24.61
N GLU A 79 26.62 1.63 24.21
CA GLU A 79 25.70 2.37 25.08
C GLU A 79 24.33 1.67 25.05
N GLU A 80 24.02 0.86 26.06
CA GLU A 80 22.81 0.00 26.07
C GLU A 80 21.51 0.74 26.40
N ASP A 81 21.51 1.66 27.38
CA ASP A 81 20.28 2.26 27.92
C ASP A 81 19.85 3.54 27.19
N GLN A 82 20.77 4.48 26.99
CA GLN A 82 20.50 5.79 26.38
C GLN A 82 21.77 6.36 25.72
N PRO A 83 21.64 7.14 24.63
CA PRO A 83 22.79 7.80 24.02
C PRO A 83 23.34 8.88 24.96
N LEU A 84 24.63 8.85 25.24
CA LEU A 84 25.33 9.77 26.15
C LEU A 84 25.84 11.04 25.45
N GLY A 85 25.40 11.31 24.22
CA GLY A 85 25.87 12.46 23.44
C GLY A 85 27.30 12.31 22.93
N THR A 86 27.78 13.32 22.19
CA THR A 86 29.08 13.22 21.49
C THR A 86 30.28 13.17 22.43
N ALA A 87 30.25 13.89 23.55
CA ALA A 87 31.34 13.89 24.53
C ALA A 87 31.13 12.86 25.64
N GLY A 88 29.89 12.60 26.05
CA GLY A 88 29.59 11.63 27.11
C GLY A 88 29.94 10.19 26.70
N CYS A 89 29.76 9.82 25.43
CA CYS A 89 30.20 8.50 24.94
C CYS A 89 31.72 8.29 25.05
N VAL A 90 32.51 9.34 24.84
CA VAL A 90 33.98 9.30 25.00
C VAL A 90 34.37 9.29 26.48
N LYS A 91 33.65 10.04 27.34
CA LYS A 91 33.87 9.99 28.79
C LYS A 91 33.65 8.57 29.35
N ASN A 92 32.66 7.85 28.83
CA ASN A 92 32.35 6.49 29.30
C ASN A 92 33.49 5.48 29.05
N ILE A 93 34.41 5.78 28.14
CA ILE A 93 35.60 4.96 27.85
C ILE A 93 36.90 5.59 28.36
N ALA A 94 36.84 6.59 29.25
CA ALA A 94 38.01 7.33 29.72
C ALA A 94 39.10 6.42 30.30
N GLU A 95 38.75 5.29 30.91
CA GLU A 95 39.70 4.31 31.44
C GLU A 95 40.58 3.65 30.34
N LEU A 96 40.12 3.68 29.08
CA LEU A 96 40.84 3.19 27.91
C LEU A 96 41.63 4.30 27.19
N LEU A 97 41.70 5.51 27.74
CA LEU A 97 42.30 6.69 27.10
C LEU A 97 43.34 7.32 28.04
N ASP A 98 44.48 6.64 28.21
CA ASP A 98 45.56 6.98 29.15
C ASP A 98 46.68 7.87 28.55
N GLU A 99 46.64 8.10 27.24
CA GLU A 99 47.55 8.98 26.48
C GLU A 99 46.75 9.90 25.54
N THR A 100 47.41 10.90 24.93
CA THR A 100 46.80 11.73 23.89
C THR A 100 46.09 10.87 22.84
N PHE A 101 44.84 11.20 22.52
CA PHE A 101 44.01 10.42 21.62
C PHE A 101 43.29 11.29 20.60
N LEU A 102 42.93 10.68 19.48
CA LEU A 102 42.15 11.30 18.42
C LEU A 102 40.67 10.93 18.58
N VAL A 103 39.75 11.86 18.33
CA VAL A 103 38.31 11.60 18.19
C VAL A 103 37.92 11.98 16.77
N ILE A 104 37.16 11.12 16.09
CA ILE A 104 36.67 11.38 14.74
C ILE A 104 35.20 10.97 14.60
N SER A 105 34.41 11.82 13.94
CA SER A 105 33.00 11.54 13.69
C SER A 105 32.82 10.47 12.61
N GLY A 106 31.93 9.49 12.85
CA GLY A 106 31.67 8.37 11.94
C GLY A 106 30.88 8.70 10.67
N ASP A 107 30.73 9.98 10.33
CA ASP A 107 29.93 10.46 9.21
C ASP A 107 30.66 11.42 8.26
N SER A 108 31.96 11.64 8.48
CA SER A 108 32.77 12.50 7.63
C SER A 108 33.56 11.70 6.59
N ILE A 109 33.59 12.20 5.35
CA ILE A 109 34.54 11.78 4.32
C ILE A 109 35.61 12.86 4.19
N THR A 110 36.88 12.50 4.41
CA THR A 110 38.00 13.43 4.38
C THR A 110 39.32 12.76 4.02
N ASP A 111 40.28 13.55 3.52
CA ASP A 111 41.67 13.16 3.30
C ASP A 111 42.68 14.10 3.97
N PHE A 112 42.25 14.77 5.05
CA PHE A 112 43.12 15.62 5.87
C PHE A 112 44.37 14.90 6.36
N ASP A 113 45.47 15.66 6.45
CA ASP A 113 46.72 15.17 7.04
C ASP A 113 46.62 15.19 8.58
N LEU A 114 46.27 14.04 9.16
CA LEU A 114 46.15 13.88 10.60
C LEU A 114 47.51 13.96 11.30
N THR A 115 48.60 13.57 10.64
CA THR A 115 49.95 13.63 11.20
C THR A 115 50.34 15.08 11.47
N ALA A 116 50.11 15.98 10.51
CA ALA A 116 50.37 17.41 10.67
C ALA A 116 49.52 18.03 11.81
N ALA A 117 48.26 17.61 11.96
CA ALA A 117 47.40 18.08 13.05
C ALA A 117 47.91 17.61 14.43
N ILE A 118 48.42 16.38 14.53
CA ILE A 118 49.01 15.82 15.76
C ILE A 118 50.31 16.55 16.13
N GLU A 119 51.19 16.80 15.16
CA GLU A 119 52.41 17.57 15.37
C GLU A 119 52.09 18.99 15.87
N PHE A 120 51.07 19.64 15.29
CA PHE A 120 50.59 20.94 15.74
C PHE A 120 50.08 20.90 17.19
N HIS A 121 49.30 19.88 17.56
CA HIS A 121 48.80 19.70 18.91
C HIS A 121 49.95 19.60 19.93
N GLN A 122 50.97 18.79 19.62
CA GLN A 122 52.16 18.62 20.46
C GLN A 122 52.99 19.92 20.55
N GLN A 123 53.22 20.59 19.42
CA GLN A 123 53.99 21.84 19.38
C GLN A 123 53.36 22.94 20.23
N LYS A 124 52.02 23.01 20.25
CA LYS A 124 51.27 24.01 21.02
C LYS A 124 51.05 23.63 22.48
N GLN A 125 51.42 22.40 22.88
CA GLN A 125 51.10 21.84 24.19
C GLN A 125 49.60 22.02 24.52
N SER A 126 48.76 21.77 23.50
CA SER A 126 47.32 21.98 23.57
C SER A 126 46.67 20.93 24.46
N LYS A 127 45.62 21.31 25.20
CA LYS A 127 44.76 20.34 25.90
C LYS A 127 43.67 19.80 24.99
N ALA A 128 43.22 20.60 24.03
CA ALA A 128 42.28 20.18 22.99
C ALA A 128 42.58 20.91 21.69
N THR A 129 42.84 20.15 20.62
CA THR A 129 42.98 20.71 19.27
C THR A 129 41.77 20.31 18.43
N LEU A 130 41.02 21.29 17.94
CA LEU A 130 39.93 21.08 16.98
C LEU A 130 40.48 21.12 15.56
N ILE A 131 40.19 20.11 14.76
CA ILE A 131 40.48 20.15 13.33
C ILE A 131 39.35 20.93 12.65
N LEU A 132 39.73 21.99 11.93
CA LEU A 132 38.83 22.95 11.31
C LEU A 132 38.99 22.95 9.79
N THR A 133 37.98 23.41 9.07
CA THR A 133 38.07 23.65 7.63
C THR A 133 37.28 24.89 7.22
N ARG A 134 37.54 25.44 6.04
CA ARG A 134 36.80 26.58 5.51
C ARG A 134 35.73 26.11 4.55
N VAL A 135 34.48 26.50 4.79
CA VAL A 135 33.34 26.17 3.92
C VAL A 135 32.60 27.43 3.46
N PRO A 136 32.08 27.47 2.22
CA PRO A 136 31.32 28.62 1.73
C PRO A 136 30.06 28.93 2.54
N ASN A 137 29.42 27.90 3.11
CA ASN A 137 28.20 28.05 3.90
C ASN A 137 28.33 27.32 5.26
N PRO A 138 28.56 28.05 6.37
CA PRO A 138 28.84 27.44 7.66
C PRO A 138 27.59 27.20 8.54
N ILE A 139 26.37 27.51 8.07
CA ILE A 139 25.14 27.51 8.89
C ILE A 139 24.86 26.16 9.58
N GLU A 140 25.20 25.05 8.92
CA GLU A 140 24.90 23.71 9.44
C GLU A 140 25.90 23.21 10.49
N PHE A 141 26.96 23.98 10.78
CA PHE A 141 28.13 23.56 11.56
C PHE A 141 28.48 24.54 12.69
N GLY A 142 29.39 24.14 13.58
CA GLY A 142 29.96 25.04 14.58
C GLY A 142 31.02 25.96 13.98
N VAL A 143 30.87 27.28 14.16
CA VAL A 143 31.82 28.30 13.66
C VAL A 143 32.86 28.65 14.71
N VAL A 144 34.11 28.80 14.25
CA VAL A 144 35.27 29.00 15.12
C VAL A 144 36.07 30.21 14.67
N ILE A 145 36.55 31.00 15.65
CA ILE A 145 37.58 32.03 15.44
C ILE A 145 38.82 31.64 16.21
N THR A 146 39.95 31.60 15.50
CA THR A 146 41.28 31.47 16.08
C THR A 146 42.05 32.80 16.00
N ASP A 147 42.99 33.01 16.91
CA ASP A 147 44.02 34.04 16.76
C ASP A 147 45.12 33.64 15.75
N THR A 148 46.15 34.47 15.62
CA THR A 148 47.28 34.25 14.70
C THR A 148 48.15 33.04 15.08
N GLU A 149 48.08 32.60 16.34
CA GLU A 149 48.80 31.42 16.83
C GLU A 149 47.94 30.16 16.81
N GLY A 150 46.68 30.27 16.37
CA GLY A 150 45.72 29.18 16.29
C GLY A 150 44.90 28.98 17.58
N ARG A 151 45.02 29.82 18.61
CA ARG A 151 44.25 29.67 19.85
C ARG A 151 42.79 30.03 19.60
N ILE A 152 41.86 29.22 20.10
CA ILE A 152 40.44 29.47 19.90
C ILE A 152 39.97 30.59 20.85
N ASN A 153 39.48 31.68 20.27
CA ASN A 153 38.95 32.82 21.02
C ASN A 153 37.43 32.74 21.19
N ARG A 154 36.75 32.18 20.17
CA ARG A 154 35.30 32.09 20.15
C ARG A 154 34.87 30.84 19.40
N PHE A 155 33.92 30.14 19.98
CA PHE A 155 33.26 28.97 19.42
C PHE A 155 31.75 29.16 19.52
N LEU A 156 31.01 28.88 18.44
CA LEU A 156 29.55 28.91 18.44
C LEU A 156 29.00 27.76 17.59
N GLU A 157 28.25 26.85 18.21
CA GLU A 157 27.60 25.73 17.52
C GLU A 157 26.35 26.20 16.75
N LYS A 158 26.27 25.89 15.44
CA LYS A 158 25.10 26.12 14.56
C LYS A 158 24.52 27.54 14.66
N PRO A 159 25.25 28.55 14.18
CA PRO A 159 24.83 29.94 14.23
C PRO A 159 23.59 30.18 13.37
N SER A 160 22.72 31.11 13.80
CA SER A 160 21.74 31.71 12.88
C SER A 160 22.45 32.56 11.81
N THR A 161 21.77 32.89 10.70
CA THR A 161 22.35 33.69 9.61
C THR A 161 22.93 35.04 10.10
N SER A 162 22.33 35.64 11.14
CA SER A 162 22.80 36.88 11.77
C SER A 162 24.00 36.69 12.71
N GLU A 163 24.34 35.47 13.07
CA GLU A 163 25.41 35.13 14.02
C GLU A 163 26.65 34.56 13.31
N ILE A 164 26.65 34.44 11.99
CA ILE A 164 27.81 33.99 11.22
C ILE A 164 28.91 35.06 11.31
N PHE A 165 30.05 34.69 11.89
CA PHE A 165 31.21 35.58 12.05
C PHE A 165 32.51 34.99 11.45
N SER A 166 32.48 33.78 10.90
CA SER A 166 33.62 33.07 10.31
C SER A 166 33.13 32.04 9.29
N ASP A 167 33.96 31.74 8.29
CA ASP A 167 33.79 30.64 7.34
C ASP A 167 34.48 29.34 7.80
N THR A 168 35.19 29.41 8.93
CA THR A 168 35.95 28.31 9.51
C THR A 168 35.06 27.51 10.45
N VAL A 169 34.86 26.23 10.13
CA VAL A 169 33.92 25.33 10.81
C VAL A 169 34.59 24.16 11.49
N ASN A 170 33.95 23.69 12.56
CA ASN A 170 34.29 22.45 13.25
C ASN A 170 33.96 21.23 12.37
N THR A 171 34.96 20.35 12.19
CA THR A 171 34.84 19.15 11.37
C THR A 171 34.31 17.93 12.12
N GLY A 172 34.18 18.01 13.44
CA GLY A 172 33.87 16.85 14.30
C GLY A 172 35.07 15.94 14.58
N THR A 173 36.30 16.41 14.28
CA THR A 173 37.55 15.69 14.53
C THR A 173 38.44 16.46 15.50
N TYR A 174 38.94 15.79 16.54
CA TYR A 174 39.62 16.41 17.68
C TYR A 174 40.85 15.62 18.11
N ILE A 175 41.88 16.28 18.61
CA ILE A 175 43.02 15.67 19.32
C ILE A 175 42.98 16.16 20.76
N LEU A 176 42.88 15.24 21.71
CA LEU A 176 42.56 15.54 23.10
C LEU A 176 43.57 14.89 24.04
N GLU A 177 43.90 15.62 25.11
CA GLU A 177 44.62 15.07 26.26
C GLU A 177 43.64 14.44 27.26
N PRO A 178 43.97 13.31 27.92
CA PRO A 178 43.06 12.60 28.83
C PRO A 178 42.38 13.47 29.89
N GLU A 179 43.08 14.47 30.43
CA GLU A 179 42.56 15.28 31.53
C GLU A 179 41.40 16.19 31.12
N VAL A 180 41.16 16.40 29.81
CA VAL A 180 39.96 17.13 29.38
C VAL A 180 38.68 16.38 29.71
N LEU A 181 38.74 15.05 29.86
CA LEU A 181 37.59 14.23 30.22
C LEU A 181 37.19 14.40 31.69
N ASP A 182 38.06 14.93 32.56
CA ASP A 182 37.73 15.19 33.97
C ASP A 182 36.73 16.34 34.15
N TYR A 183 36.57 17.16 33.11
CA TYR A 183 35.56 18.22 33.06
C TYR A 183 34.15 17.70 32.78
N LEU A 184 34.01 16.43 32.37
CA LEU A 184 32.73 15.81 32.04
C LEU A 184 32.23 14.91 33.17
N PRO A 185 30.94 14.98 33.54
CA PRO A 185 30.34 14.02 34.46
C PRO A 185 30.20 12.63 33.83
N GLU A 186 30.32 11.59 34.64
CA GLU A 186 30.12 10.20 34.22
C GLU A 186 28.63 9.89 34.01
N ASN A 187 28.30 9.06 33.00
CA ASN A 187 26.95 8.57 32.71
C ASN A 187 25.88 9.66 32.49
N ILE A 188 26.28 10.84 32.01
CA ILE A 188 25.36 11.94 31.66
C ILE A 188 25.54 12.28 30.18
N GLU A 189 24.42 12.59 29.51
CA GLU A 189 24.42 13.09 28.13
C GLU A 189 25.17 14.42 28.05
N CYS A 190 26.25 14.47 27.26
CA CYS A 190 27.10 15.65 27.08
C CYS A 190 27.61 15.74 25.63
N ASP A 191 27.72 16.96 25.11
CA ASP A 191 28.20 17.27 23.76
C ASP A 191 29.54 18.03 23.76
N PHE A 192 30.43 17.72 22.82
CA PHE A 192 31.72 18.43 22.69
C PHE A 192 31.53 19.92 22.43
N SER A 193 30.72 20.25 21.42
CA SER A 193 30.47 21.63 20.98
C SER A 193 29.66 22.47 21.96
N LYS A 194 28.73 21.87 22.72
CA LYS A 194 27.81 22.61 23.59
C LYS A 194 28.30 22.69 25.04
N ASP A 195 29.01 21.67 25.51
CA ASP A 195 29.35 21.53 26.92
C ASP A 195 30.87 21.63 27.13
N LEU A 196 31.66 20.72 26.54
CA LEU A 196 33.09 20.63 26.84
C LEU A 196 33.89 21.84 26.37
N PHE A 197 33.84 22.19 25.09
CA PHE A 197 34.67 23.28 24.55
C PHE A 197 34.32 24.64 25.16
N PRO A 198 33.03 25.02 25.33
CA PRO A 198 32.68 26.24 26.05
C PRO A 198 33.21 26.26 27.49
N LEU A 199 33.18 25.13 28.20
CA LEU A 199 33.69 25.03 29.57
C LEU A 199 35.22 25.19 29.63
N LEU A 200 35.95 24.53 28.73
CA LEU A 200 37.41 24.67 28.64
C LEU A 200 37.82 26.12 28.28
N LEU A 201 37.08 26.78 27.38
CA LEU A 201 37.30 28.20 27.05
C LEU A 201 37.05 29.10 28.27
N ALA A 202 35.97 28.85 29.02
CA ALA A 202 35.66 29.61 30.23
C ALA A 202 36.72 29.43 31.33
N LYS A 203 37.37 28.27 31.39
CA LYS A 203 38.48 27.97 32.31
C LYS A 203 39.85 28.39 31.76
N ASN A 204 39.90 28.99 30.57
CA ASN A 204 41.11 29.45 29.91
C ASN A 204 42.16 28.34 29.64
N GLU A 205 41.68 27.11 29.44
CA GLU A 205 42.52 25.98 29.04
C GLU A 205 43.09 26.21 27.62
N PRO A 206 44.26 25.63 27.29
CA PRO A 206 44.90 25.81 25.99
C PRO A 206 44.15 25.00 24.91
N ILE A 207 43.13 25.60 24.30
CA ILE A 207 42.40 25.05 23.16
C ILE A 207 42.85 25.73 21.87
N TYR A 208 43.23 24.93 20.88
CA TYR A 208 43.72 25.42 19.59
C TYR A 208 42.88 24.86 18.43
N GLY A 209 42.82 25.61 17.33
CA GLY A 209 42.21 25.20 16.08
C GLY A 209 43.29 24.99 15.02
N TYR A 210 43.31 23.80 14.41
CA TYR A 210 44.15 23.49 13.26
C TYR A 210 43.30 23.54 11.99
N ILE A 211 43.52 24.52 11.12
CA ILE A 211 42.80 24.63 9.85
C ILE A 211 43.45 23.67 8.85
N ALA A 212 42.81 22.53 8.62
CA ALA A 212 43.33 21.50 7.73
C ALA A 212 43.09 21.86 6.25
N GLU A 213 44.10 21.57 5.43
CA GLU A 213 43.99 21.60 3.97
C GLU A 213 43.57 20.21 3.47
N GLY A 214 42.63 20.16 2.53
CA GLY A 214 42.12 18.92 1.96
C GLY A 214 40.61 18.94 1.75
N TYR A 215 40.06 17.78 1.41
CA TYR A 215 38.62 17.59 1.24
C TYR A 215 37.96 17.25 2.56
N TRP A 216 36.77 17.79 2.79
CA TRP A 216 35.89 17.38 3.87
C TRP A 216 34.43 17.49 3.47
N CYS A 217 33.66 16.46 3.78
CA CYS A 217 32.23 16.41 3.59
C CYS A 217 31.57 15.73 4.80
N ASP A 218 30.68 16.43 5.49
CA ASP A 218 29.71 15.81 6.42
C ASP A 218 28.59 15.14 5.61
N VAL A 219 28.48 13.82 5.72
CA VAL A 219 27.43 13.04 5.06
C VAL A 219 26.14 13.12 5.89
N GLY A 220 25.64 14.34 6.13
CA GLY A 220 24.51 14.62 7.01
C GLY A 220 23.12 14.37 6.41
N HIS A 221 22.99 14.48 5.08
CA HIS A 221 21.73 14.37 4.33
C HIS A 221 21.95 13.75 2.94
N LEU A 222 20.85 13.42 2.25
CA LEU A 222 20.88 12.62 1.01
C LEU A 222 21.63 13.30 -0.15
N ASP A 223 21.55 14.62 -0.27
CA ASP A 223 22.27 15.35 -1.32
C ASP A 223 23.78 15.37 -1.04
N ALA A 224 24.22 15.58 0.21
CA ALA A 224 25.62 15.47 0.60
C ALA A 224 26.15 14.05 0.38
N TYR A 225 25.37 13.03 0.72
CA TYR A 225 25.70 11.63 0.43
C TYR A 225 25.94 11.39 -1.06
N ARG A 226 25.04 11.88 -1.92
CA ARG A 226 25.19 11.75 -3.37
C ARG A 226 26.37 12.57 -3.90
N GLN A 227 26.61 13.76 -3.36
CA GLN A 227 27.73 14.60 -3.75
C GLN A 227 29.07 13.96 -3.38
N ALA A 228 29.19 13.37 -2.19
CA ALA A 228 30.39 12.66 -1.74
C ALA A 228 30.75 11.49 -2.65
N GLN A 229 29.76 10.80 -3.22
CA GLN A 229 29.97 9.75 -4.22
C GLN A 229 30.59 10.31 -5.50
N TYR A 230 30.04 11.42 -6.01
CA TYR A 230 30.53 12.06 -7.23
C TYR A 230 31.91 12.67 -7.04
N ASP A 231 32.16 13.37 -5.94
CA ASP A 231 33.46 13.93 -5.61
C ASP A 231 34.53 12.83 -5.43
N GLY A 232 34.13 11.67 -4.88
CA GLY A 232 34.98 10.49 -4.79
C GLY A 232 35.33 9.91 -6.17
N LEU A 233 34.35 9.75 -7.07
CA LEU A 233 34.58 9.30 -8.44
C LEU A 233 35.50 10.26 -9.23
N GLU A 234 35.31 11.56 -9.02
CA GLU A 234 36.10 12.63 -9.64
C GLU A 234 37.49 12.81 -8.98
N ARG A 235 37.82 12.01 -7.96
CA ARG A 235 39.10 12.06 -7.21
C ARG A 235 39.38 13.41 -6.55
N LYS A 236 38.33 14.16 -6.18
CA LYS A 236 38.48 15.36 -5.35
C LYS A 236 38.91 15.04 -3.92
N VAL A 237 38.72 13.79 -3.49
CA VAL A 237 39.14 13.23 -2.21
C VAL A 237 39.93 11.94 -2.42
N LYS A 238 41.01 11.75 -1.65
CA LYS A 238 41.88 10.56 -1.73
C LYS A 238 41.29 9.35 -0.99
N LEU A 239 40.34 8.67 -1.63
CA LEU A 239 39.72 7.44 -1.14
C LEU A 239 40.31 6.19 -1.81
N GLU A 240 40.29 5.07 -1.07
CA GLU A 240 40.59 3.76 -1.63
C GLU A 240 39.33 3.16 -2.26
N VAL A 241 39.43 2.74 -3.53
CA VAL A 241 38.34 2.06 -4.24
C VAL A 241 38.54 0.56 -4.13
N ALA A 242 37.46 -0.20 -3.88
CA ALA A 242 37.52 -1.64 -3.64
C ALA A 242 37.92 -2.50 -4.85
N TYR A 243 37.94 -1.92 -6.05
CA TYR A 243 38.04 -2.66 -7.31
C TYR A 243 39.22 -2.16 -8.14
N PRO A 244 39.80 -3.01 -8.99
CA PRO A 244 40.85 -2.58 -9.92
C PRO A 244 40.31 -1.60 -10.96
N GLU A 245 41.12 -0.60 -11.30
CA GLU A 245 40.86 0.31 -12.41
C GLU A 245 41.27 -0.37 -13.72
N ILE A 246 40.30 -0.70 -14.56
CA ILE A 246 40.54 -1.43 -15.84
C ILE A 246 40.74 -0.48 -17.03
N ALA A 247 40.27 0.76 -16.90
CA ALA A 247 40.45 1.86 -17.83
C ALA A 247 40.38 3.18 -17.05
N PRO A 248 40.91 4.31 -17.56
CA PRO A 248 40.90 5.58 -16.84
C PRO A 248 39.49 5.97 -16.38
N GLY A 249 39.29 6.07 -15.06
CA GLY A 249 38.00 6.37 -14.43
C GLY A 249 36.99 5.23 -14.40
N LEU A 250 37.36 4.01 -14.80
CA LEU A 250 36.48 2.83 -14.79
C LEU A 250 37.03 1.75 -13.88
N TRP A 251 36.31 1.49 -12.79
CA TRP A 251 36.63 0.41 -11.86
C TRP A 251 35.62 -0.71 -11.98
N VAL A 252 36.11 -1.96 -12.11
CA VAL A 252 35.24 -3.13 -12.30
C VAL A 252 35.69 -4.27 -11.40
N GLY A 253 34.75 -4.79 -10.62
CA GLY A 253 34.97 -5.93 -9.73
C GLY A 253 35.14 -7.27 -10.46
N ALA A 254 35.62 -8.26 -9.72
CA ALA A 254 35.82 -9.61 -10.21
C ALA A 254 34.48 -10.29 -10.58
N ASN A 255 34.54 -11.24 -11.52
CA ASN A 255 33.40 -12.04 -12.00
C ASN A 255 32.22 -11.22 -12.55
N THR A 256 32.44 -9.97 -12.91
CA THR A 256 31.43 -9.12 -13.53
C THR A 256 31.39 -9.34 -15.04
N TYR A 257 30.20 -9.63 -15.56
CA TYR A 257 29.95 -9.76 -16.98
C TYR A 257 29.29 -8.49 -17.51
N ILE A 258 29.89 -7.91 -18.56
CA ILE A 258 29.37 -6.76 -19.27
C ILE A 258 29.14 -7.17 -20.72
N ASP A 259 27.91 -7.05 -21.21
CA ASP A 259 27.60 -7.33 -22.61
C ASP A 259 28.40 -6.41 -23.56
N PRO A 260 28.96 -6.91 -24.67
CA PRO A 260 29.76 -6.11 -25.60
C PRO A 260 29.06 -4.90 -26.21
N THR A 261 27.73 -4.86 -26.19
CA THR A 261 26.93 -3.75 -26.73
C THR A 261 26.59 -2.67 -25.69
N ALA A 262 26.93 -2.88 -24.42
CA ALA A 262 26.75 -1.88 -23.38
C ALA A 262 27.70 -0.68 -23.61
N LYS A 263 27.22 0.53 -23.30
CA LYS A 263 27.98 1.77 -23.40
C LYS A 263 28.20 2.31 -22.00
N ILE A 264 29.47 2.56 -21.65
CA ILE A 264 29.86 3.05 -20.33
C ILE A 264 30.65 4.33 -20.52
N GLU A 265 30.17 5.41 -19.93
CA GLU A 265 30.85 6.69 -19.81
C GLU A 265 31.55 6.75 -18.44
N THR A 266 32.71 7.40 -18.40
CA THR A 266 33.57 7.45 -17.21
C THR A 266 33.56 8.86 -16.62
N PRO A 267 33.69 9.02 -15.28
CA PRO A 267 34.01 7.98 -14.30
C PRO A 267 32.81 7.10 -13.88
N ALA A 268 33.04 5.80 -13.66
CA ALA A 268 32.02 4.86 -13.21
C ALA A 268 32.62 3.68 -12.40
N ILE A 269 31.85 3.16 -11.44
CA ILE A 269 32.20 1.97 -10.65
C ILE A 269 31.17 0.86 -10.88
N ILE A 270 31.66 -0.37 -11.09
CA ILE A 270 30.84 -1.58 -11.15
C ILE A 270 31.43 -2.63 -10.21
N GLY A 271 30.62 -3.09 -9.25
CA GLY A 271 31.03 -4.06 -8.23
C GLY A 271 31.33 -5.46 -8.75
N ASN A 272 31.57 -6.39 -7.83
CA ASN A 272 31.82 -7.80 -8.08
C ASN A 272 30.53 -8.55 -8.48
N ASN A 273 30.66 -9.62 -9.26
CA ASN A 273 29.57 -10.54 -9.63
C ASN A 273 28.36 -9.87 -10.30
N CYS A 274 28.57 -8.74 -10.98
CA CYS A 274 27.49 -8.02 -11.65
C CYS A 274 27.21 -8.61 -13.03
N ARG A 275 25.98 -8.41 -13.51
CA ARG A 275 25.56 -8.76 -14.87
C ARG A 275 24.94 -7.55 -15.55
N ILE A 276 25.62 -7.00 -16.54
CA ILE A 276 25.16 -5.85 -17.32
C ILE A 276 24.67 -6.35 -18.68
N GLY A 277 23.38 -6.14 -18.96
CA GLY A 277 22.71 -6.60 -20.17
C GLY A 277 23.09 -5.84 -21.45
N ALA A 278 22.56 -6.30 -22.58
CA ALA A 278 22.80 -5.72 -23.89
C ALA A 278 22.28 -4.28 -24.00
N ARG A 279 23.02 -3.42 -24.70
CA ARG A 279 22.67 -2.01 -25.02
C ARG A 279 22.35 -1.12 -23.81
N VAL A 280 22.72 -1.55 -22.60
CA VAL A 280 22.65 -0.70 -21.41
C VAL A 280 23.51 0.54 -21.61
N LYS A 281 23.00 1.70 -21.22
CA LYS A 281 23.75 2.96 -21.21
C LYS A 281 24.04 3.34 -19.76
N ILE A 282 25.31 3.42 -19.42
CA ILE A 282 25.81 3.86 -18.12
C ILE A 282 26.50 5.20 -18.34
N GLU A 283 25.89 6.29 -17.86
CA GLU A 283 26.50 7.64 -17.92
C GLU A 283 27.52 7.85 -16.80
N ASP A 284 28.34 8.89 -16.95
CA ASP A 284 29.35 9.28 -15.97
C ASP A 284 28.74 9.56 -14.59
N GLY A 285 29.49 9.30 -13.52
CA GLY A 285 29.01 9.45 -12.14
C GLY A 285 28.21 8.25 -11.61
N THR A 286 28.05 7.17 -12.38
CA THR A 286 27.29 5.98 -11.94
C THR A 286 28.11 5.10 -10.97
N VAL A 287 27.48 4.70 -9.86
CA VAL A 287 28.05 3.74 -8.89
C VAL A 287 27.15 2.51 -8.78
N ILE A 288 27.68 1.34 -9.11
CA ILE A 288 26.98 0.05 -9.03
C ILE A 288 27.68 -0.84 -8.01
N GLY A 289 26.94 -1.28 -7.00
CA GLY A 289 27.35 -2.22 -5.95
C GLY A 289 27.60 -3.64 -6.45
N ASP A 290 27.92 -4.54 -5.52
CA ASP A 290 28.16 -5.95 -5.80
C ASP A 290 26.86 -6.73 -6.04
N ASN A 291 26.92 -7.79 -6.84
CA ASN A 291 25.81 -8.70 -7.13
C ASN A 291 24.58 -8.02 -7.77
N VAL A 292 24.81 -6.96 -8.54
CA VAL A 292 23.74 -6.23 -9.24
C VAL A 292 23.50 -6.82 -10.62
N THR A 293 22.23 -7.00 -10.98
CA THR A 293 21.82 -7.41 -12.34
C THR A 293 21.06 -6.27 -13.01
N ILE A 294 21.44 -5.97 -14.26
CA ILE A 294 20.85 -4.89 -15.06
C ILE A 294 20.37 -5.47 -16.39
N GLY A 295 19.07 -5.35 -16.64
CA GLY A 295 18.41 -5.82 -17.86
C GLY A 295 18.79 -5.05 -19.11
N ALA A 296 18.39 -5.56 -20.27
CA ALA A 296 18.76 -4.97 -21.56
C ALA A 296 18.14 -3.57 -21.75
N ASP A 297 18.80 -2.71 -22.52
CA ASP A 297 18.30 -1.37 -22.89
C ASP A 297 18.02 -0.42 -21.72
N ALA A 298 18.44 -0.74 -20.49
CA ALA A 298 18.32 0.15 -19.35
C ALA A 298 19.21 1.40 -19.51
N HIS A 299 18.75 2.55 -19.03
CA HIS A 299 19.47 3.82 -19.08
C HIS A 299 19.73 4.34 -17.67
N LEU A 300 21.01 4.35 -17.29
CA LEU A 300 21.49 4.75 -15.98
C LEU A 300 22.20 6.10 -16.10
N LYS A 301 21.47 7.16 -15.75
CA LYS A 301 21.99 8.51 -15.67
C LYS A 301 22.46 8.81 -14.26
N ARG A 302 23.73 8.51 -13.97
CA ARG A 302 24.41 8.75 -12.68
C ARG A 302 23.69 8.25 -11.40
N PRO A 303 22.99 7.09 -11.38
CA PRO A 303 22.40 6.58 -10.15
C PRO A 303 23.46 5.98 -9.21
N ILE A 304 23.08 5.84 -7.94
CA ILE A 304 23.84 5.08 -6.94
C ILE A 304 23.04 3.83 -6.60
N ILE A 305 23.54 2.65 -6.98
CA ILE A 305 22.85 1.37 -6.85
C ILE A 305 23.63 0.51 -5.85
N TRP A 306 22.96 0.11 -4.76
CA TRP A 306 23.56 -0.73 -3.72
C TRP A 306 23.53 -2.22 -4.07
N ASN A 307 24.24 -3.00 -3.26
CA ASN A 307 24.45 -4.41 -3.46
C ASN A 307 23.14 -5.20 -3.62
N GLY A 308 23.14 -6.19 -4.52
CA GLY A 308 22.03 -7.13 -4.73
C GLY A 308 20.78 -6.53 -5.37
N ALA A 309 20.82 -5.30 -5.86
CA ALA A 309 19.71 -4.71 -6.60
C ALA A 309 19.50 -5.39 -7.96
N ILE A 310 18.25 -5.44 -8.42
CA ILE A 310 17.88 -5.98 -9.73
C ILE A 310 17.18 -4.86 -10.50
N ILE A 311 17.76 -4.46 -11.63
CA ILE A 311 17.21 -3.45 -12.53
C ILE A 311 16.71 -4.17 -13.78
N GLY A 312 15.42 -4.04 -14.08
CA GLY A 312 14.77 -4.68 -15.23
C GLY A 312 15.12 -4.01 -16.56
N ASP A 313 14.74 -4.67 -17.66
CA ASP A 313 14.99 -4.13 -19.01
C ASP A 313 14.32 -2.77 -19.21
N GLU A 314 14.93 -1.91 -20.02
CA GLU A 314 14.39 -0.59 -20.39
C GLU A 314 14.09 0.35 -19.18
N ALA A 315 14.57 0.03 -17.98
CA ALA A 315 14.40 0.88 -16.81
C ALA A 315 15.22 2.17 -16.95
N GLN A 316 14.69 3.28 -16.43
CA GLN A 316 15.37 4.58 -16.45
C GLN A 316 15.62 5.08 -15.02
N LEU A 317 16.89 5.24 -14.67
CA LEU A 317 17.33 5.70 -13.36
C LEU A 317 18.14 7.00 -13.52
N SER A 318 17.69 8.08 -12.91
CA SER A 318 18.32 9.41 -13.04
C SER A 318 18.66 9.98 -11.67
N ALA A 319 19.94 10.18 -11.37
CA ALA A 319 20.47 10.80 -10.14
C ALA A 319 19.77 10.38 -8.83
N CYS A 320 19.38 9.10 -8.76
CA CYS A 320 18.61 8.50 -7.68
C CYS A 320 19.44 7.48 -6.90
N VAL A 321 18.92 7.04 -5.75
CA VAL A 321 19.56 6.01 -4.93
C VAL A 321 18.66 4.78 -4.83
N ILE A 322 19.19 3.63 -5.24
CA ILE A 322 18.52 2.32 -5.15
C ILE A 322 19.22 1.49 -4.07
N ALA A 323 18.57 1.31 -2.92
CA ALA A 323 19.17 0.61 -1.79
C ALA A 323 19.21 -0.92 -1.98
N ARG A 324 19.81 -1.61 -1.00
CA ARG A 324 20.18 -3.03 -1.07
C ARG A 324 18.97 -3.92 -1.35
N GLY A 325 19.14 -4.87 -2.27
CA GLY A 325 18.13 -5.88 -2.57
C GLY A 325 16.82 -5.32 -3.16
N THR A 326 16.83 -4.06 -3.61
CA THR A 326 15.68 -3.45 -4.26
C THR A 326 15.54 -3.98 -5.68
N ARG A 327 14.31 -4.27 -6.08
CA ARG A 327 13.96 -4.66 -7.44
C ARG A 327 13.25 -3.50 -8.15
N VAL A 328 13.81 -3.06 -9.26
CA VAL A 328 13.17 -2.12 -10.18
C VAL A 328 12.77 -2.91 -11.42
N ASP A 329 11.47 -3.10 -11.65
CA ASP A 329 10.99 -3.87 -12.80
C ASP A 329 11.15 -3.14 -14.13
N ARG A 330 10.84 -3.85 -15.21
CA ARG A 330 10.97 -3.39 -16.59
C ARG A 330 10.26 -2.05 -16.82
N ARG A 331 10.89 -1.13 -17.56
CA ARG A 331 10.36 0.21 -17.90
C ARG A 331 9.96 1.09 -16.72
N ALA A 332 10.38 0.78 -15.50
CA ALA A 332 10.14 1.67 -14.37
C ALA A 332 11.06 2.90 -14.45
N HIS A 333 10.56 4.03 -13.95
CA HIS A 333 11.27 5.31 -13.93
C HIS A 333 11.50 5.76 -12.50
N VAL A 334 12.76 5.98 -12.11
CA VAL A 334 13.13 6.55 -10.81
C VAL A 334 13.92 7.83 -11.04
N LEU A 335 13.28 8.96 -10.74
CA LEU A 335 13.76 10.29 -11.09
C LEU A 335 14.70 10.89 -10.04
N GLU A 336 15.22 12.07 -10.35
CA GLU A 336 16.31 12.74 -9.63
C GLU A 336 16.03 12.92 -8.14
N ALA A 337 17.02 12.64 -7.30
CA ALA A 337 16.92 12.72 -5.84
C ALA A 337 15.88 11.79 -5.19
N ALA A 338 15.23 10.91 -5.95
CA ALA A 338 14.42 9.86 -5.37
C ALA A 338 15.32 8.82 -4.67
N VAL A 339 14.82 8.26 -3.57
CA VAL A 339 15.51 7.22 -2.82
C VAL A 339 14.57 6.05 -2.57
N VAL A 340 14.98 4.87 -3.02
CA VAL A 340 14.23 3.63 -2.83
C VAL A 340 14.91 2.78 -1.77
N GLY A 341 14.28 2.66 -0.60
CA GLY A 341 14.80 1.92 0.55
C GLY A 341 14.90 0.42 0.34
N SER A 342 15.71 -0.24 1.17
CA SER A 342 16.13 -1.64 1.02
C SER A 342 14.95 -2.60 0.87
N LEU A 343 15.14 -3.68 0.09
CA LEU A 343 14.14 -4.75 -0.11
C LEU A 343 12.81 -4.27 -0.69
N SER A 344 12.77 -3.11 -1.33
CA SER A 344 11.56 -2.59 -1.97
C SER A 344 11.41 -3.11 -3.41
N THR A 345 10.20 -3.08 -3.94
CA THR A 345 9.90 -3.41 -5.34
C THR A 345 9.22 -2.24 -6.01
N VAL A 346 9.82 -1.73 -7.08
CA VAL A 346 9.23 -0.77 -8.02
C VAL A 346 8.63 -1.56 -9.18
N GLY A 347 7.31 -1.60 -9.28
CA GLY A 347 6.61 -2.39 -10.29
C GLY A 347 6.84 -1.91 -11.73
N GLU A 348 6.56 -2.79 -12.69
CA GLU A 348 6.68 -2.49 -14.14
C GLU A 348 5.97 -1.17 -14.51
N GLU A 349 6.62 -0.31 -15.29
CA GLU A 349 6.11 1.01 -15.71
C GLU A 349 5.74 1.98 -14.56
N ALA A 350 6.11 1.68 -13.31
CA ALA A 350 5.90 2.61 -12.21
C ALA A 350 6.89 3.78 -12.29
N GLN A 351 6.45 4.94 -11.84
CA GLN A 351 7.24 6.16 -11.82
C GLN A 351 7.37 6.70 -10.41
N ILE A 352 8.61 6.96 -9.98
CA ILE A 352 8.91 7.65 -8.72
C ILE A 352 9.39 9.06 -9.06
N SER A 353 8.62 10.05 -8.60
CA SER A 353 8.88 11.46 -8.88
C SER A 353 10.12 12.00 -8.15
N PRO A 354 10.67 13.15 -8.58
CA PRO A 354 11.88 13.70 -7.99
C PRO A 354 11.76 13.94 -6.49
N GLY A 355 12.83 13.66 -5.75
CA GLY A 355 12.91 13.86 -4.29
C GLY A 355 12.05 12.94 -3.43
N VAL A 356 11.29 12.01 -4.03
CA VAL A 356 10.42 11.09 -3.31
C VAL A 356 11.24 10.01 -2.60
N ARG A 357 10.89 9.77 -1.33
CA ARG A 357 11.54 8.79 -0.46
C ARG A 357 10.62 7.61 -0.19
N VAL A 358 11.10 6.41 -0.45
CA VAL A 358 10.39 5.14 -0.23
C VAL A 358 11.09 4.39 0.90
N TRP A 359 10.39 4.12 2.00
CA TRP A 359 10.97 3.38 3.12
C TRP A 359 11.30 1.93 2.72
N PRO A 360 12.07 1.19 3.53
CA PRO A 360 12.38 -0.21 3.21
C PRO A 360 11.13 -1.10 3.14
N SER A 361 11.25 -2.21 2.41
CA SER A 361 10.24 -3.27 2.27
C SER A 361 8.90 -2.78 1.71
N LYS A 362 8.93 -1.83 0.77
CA LYS A 362 7.70 -1.30 0.14
C LYS A 362 7.47 -1.89 -1.24
N LYS A 363 6.21 -2.01 -1.63
CA LYS A 363 5.82 -2.46 -2.97
C LYS A 363 5.05 -1.35 -3.69
N ILE A 364 5.64 -0.82 -4.74
CA ILE A 364 5.00 0.13 -5.64
C ILE A 364 4.38 -0.69 -6.78
N GLU A 365 3.07 -0.53 -6.97
CA GLU A 365 2.35 -1.27 -8.01
C GLU A 365 2.77 -0.86 -9.42
N SER A 366 2.63 -1.79 -10.36
CA SER A 366 2.89 -1.52 -11.78
C SER A 366 2.04 -0.37 -12.30
N GLY A 367 2.68 0.56 -13.01
CA GLY A 367 2.05 1.78 -13.55
C GLY A 367 1.67 2.83 -12.50
N ALA A 368 2.04 2.65 -11.22
CA ALA A 368 1.80 3.66 -10.20
C ALA A 368 2.73 4.86 -10.38
N ILE A 369 2.21 6.08 -10.17
CA ILE A 369 3.01 7.30 -10.12
C ILE A 369 3.07 7.75 -8.67
N LEU A 370 4.26 7.66 -8.07
CA LEU A 370 4.51 8.02 -6.69
C LEU A 370 5.04 9.45 -6.61
N ASN A 371 4.20 10.36 -6.10
CA ASN A 371 4.51 11.78 -5.92
C ASN A 371 4.73 12.18 -4.45
N ILE A 372 4.58 11.24 -3.52
CA ILE A 372 4.68 11.48 -2.08
C ILE A 372 5.57 10.42 -1.43
N ASN A 373 6.21 10.78 -0.32
CA ASN A 373 7.02 9.86 0.46
C ASN A 373 6.17 8.67 0.96
N LEU A 374 6.69 7.46 0.79
CA LEU A 374 6.02 6.23 1.22
C LEU A 374 6.63 5.73 2.53
N ILE A 375 6.08 6.22 3.64
CA ILE A 375 6.53 5.90 5.01
C ILE A 375 5.69 4.75 5.59
N TRP A 376 4.36 4.91 5.56
CA TRP A 376 3.37 3.97 6.12
C TRP A 376 2.56 3.29 5.00
N GLY A 377 2.10 2.06 5.24
CA GLY A 377 1.46 1.22 4.22
C GLY A 377 2.47 0.49 3.32
N ASN A 378 2.06 -0.64 2.74
CA ASN A 378 2.88 -1.45 1.84
C ASN A 378 2.69 -1.07 0.35
N THR A 379 1.67 -0.27 0.05
CA THR A 379 1.25 0.04 -1.33
C THR A 379 0.58 1.43 -1.39
N ALA A 380 1.00 2.29 -2.33
CA ALA A 380 0.39 3.60 -2.54
C ALA A 380 -0.79 3.49 -3.54
N GLN A 381 -2.01 3.71 -3.06
CA GLN A 381 -3.23 3.72 -3.90
C GLN A 381 -3.61 5.15 -4.31
N ARG A 382 -4.16 5.31 -5.53
CA ARG A 382 -4.54 6.61 -6.13
C ARG A 382 -5.82 7.22 -5.52
N ASN A 383 -6.77 6.39 -5.08
CA ASN A 383 -8.07 6.78 -4.51
C ASN A 383 -8.37 5.92 -3.27
N LEU A 384 -9.22 6.41 -2.36
CA LEU A 384 -9.61 5.67 -1.15
C LEU A 384 -10.85 4.79 -1.40
N PHE A 385 -11.81 5.28 -2.20
CA PHE A 385 -13.03 4.53 -2.54
C PHE A 385 -12.88 3.73 -3.84
N GLY A 386 -13.22 2.44 -3.77
CA GLY A 386 -13.36 1.55 -4.92
C GLY A 386 -14.80 1.48 -5.46
N GLN A 387 -15.18 0.33 -6.01
CA GLN A 387 -16.53 0.11 -6.54
C GLN A 387 -17.61 -0.06 -5.46
N ARG A 388 -17.30 -0.76 -4.35
CA ARG A 388 -18.24 -1.03 -3.25
C ARG A 388 -18.05 -0.12 -2.03
N GLY A 389 -16.83 0.37 -1.82
CA GLY A 389 -16.45 1.12 -0.64
C GLY A 389 -14.93 1.20 -0.52
N VAL A 390 -14.44 1.39 0.70
CA VAL A 390 -13.00 1.43 1.00
C VAL A 390 -12.53 0.01 1.29
N GLN A 391 -11.48 -0.44 0.62
CA GLN A 391 -10.97 -1.80 0.77
C GLN A 391 -9.45 -1.87 0.82
N GLY A 392 -8.92 -2.88 1.50
CA GLY A 392 -7.49 -3.14 1.57
C GLY A 392 -7.17 -4.35 2.45
N LEU A 393 -5.92 -4.79 2.44
CA LEU A 393 -5.44 -5.88 3.28
C LEU A 393 -5.67 -5.58 4.77
N ALA A 394 -6.24 -6.56 5.46
CA ALA A 394 -6.49 -6.53 6.89
C ALA A 394 -5.21 -6.24 7.67
N ASN A 395 -5.21 -5.20 8.50
CA ASN A 395 -4.08 -4.83 9.37
C ASN A 395 -2.76 -4.50 8.63
N ILE A 396 -2.83 -4.25 7.32
CA ILE A 396 -1.70 -3.80 6.48
C ILE A 396 -2.08 -2.49 5.80
N ASP A 397 -3.16 -2.51 5.02
CA ASP A 397 -3.71 -1.32 4.36
C ASP A 397 -4.79 -0.68 5.24
N ILE A 398 -5.67 -1.51 5.82
CA ILE A 398 -6.74 -1.09 6.74
C ILE A 398 -6.28 -1.35 8.18
N THR A 399 -5.52 -0.39 8.72
CA THR A 399 -5.04 -0.39 10.12
C THR A 399 -6.01 0.36 11.04
N PRO A 400 -5.88 0.22 12.38
CA PRO A 400 -6.64 1.03 13.34
C PRO A 400 -6.49 2.53 13.10
N GLU A 401 -5.28 3.02 12.84
CA GLU A 401 -4.97 4.43 12.60
C GLU A 401 -5.65 4.94 11.32
N PHE A 402 -5.58 4.13 10.25
CA PHE A 402 -6.29 4.40 9.01
C PHE A 402 -7.80 4.53 9.26
N ALA A 403 -8.37 3.60 10.03
CA ALA A 403 -9.80 3.56 10.33
C ALA A 403 -10.25 4.73 11.23
N VAL A 404 -9.47 5.13 12.24
CA VAL A 404 -9.72 6.34 13.04
C VAL A 404 -9.76 7.57 12.13
N LYS A 405 -8.74 7.71 11.27
CA LYS A 405 -8.65 8.83 10.32
C LYS A 405 -9.84 8.85 9.37
N LEU A 406 -10.22 7.69 8.82
CA LEU A 406 -11.38 7.57 7.93
C LEU A 406 -12.70 7.94 8.63
N GLY A 407 -12.89 7.49 9.88
CA GLY A 407 -14.07 7.83 10.68
C GLY A 407 -14.17 9.34 10.94
N ALA A 408 -13.06 9.97 11.33
CA ALA A 408 -12.99 11.41 11.55
C ALA A 408 -13.22 12.22 10.26
N ALA A 409 -12.70 11.75 9.12
CA ALA A 409 -12.92 12.38 7.82
C ALA A 409 -14.40 12.34 7.44
N TYR A 410 -15.05 11.17 7.53
CA TYR A 410 -16.48 11.05 7.26
C TYR A 410 -17.32 11.92 8.20
N GLY A 411 -17.07 11.86 9.52
CA GLY A 411 -17.81 12.67 10.49
C GLY A 411 -17.64 14.18 10.31
N SER A 412 -16.47 14.63 9.82
CA SER A 412 -16.22 16.04 9.50
C SER A 412 -17.04 16.51 8.28
N THR A 413 -17.47 15.59 7.41
CA THR A 413 -18.38 15.95 6.31
C THR A 413 -19.84 16.19 6.75
N LEU A 414 -20.17 15.80 7.99
CA LEU A 414 -21.49 15.86 8.60
C LEU A 414 -21.60 17.05 9.59
N LYS A 415 -22.84 17.41 9.95
CA LYS A 415 -23.09 18.43 10.97
C LYS A 415 -22.73 17.89 12.37
N PRO A 416 -22.24 18.73 13.31
CA PRO A 416 -22.07 18.32 14.70
C PRO A 416 -23.39 17.79 15.29
N GLY A 417 -23.32 16.76 16.14
CA GLY A 417 -24.49 16.09 16.73
C GLY A 417 -25.28 15.22 15.75
N SER A 418 -24.75 14.95 14.55
CA SER A 418 -25.34 13.95 13.66
C SER A 418 -25.16 12.56 14.27
N VAL A 419 -26.13 11.67 14.07
CA VAL A 419 -26.03 10.27 14.48
C VAL A 419 -25.67 9.40 13.26
N VAL A 420 -24.67 8.54 13.38
CA VAL A 420 -24.26 7.58 12.34
C VAL A 420 -24.42 6.16 12.86
N THR A 421 -25.01 5.31 12.01
CA THR A 421 -25.16 3.89 12.33
C THR A 421 -23.86 3.15 12.02
N VAL A 422 -23.37 2.28 12.90
CA VAL A 422 -22.18 1.47 12.63
C VAL A 422 -22.47 0.00 12.90
N SER A 423 -22.10 -0.87 11.97
CA SER A 423 -22.36 -2.30 12.03
C SER A 423 -21.18 -3.09 11.47
N ARG A 424 -21.11 -4.39 11.77
CA ARG A 424 -20.03 -5.25 11.27
C ARG A 424 -20.40 -6.72 11.15
N ASP A 425 -19.54 -7.47 10.47
CA ASP A 425 -19.54 -8.94 10.53
C ASP A 425 -18.95 -9.47 11.85
N GLN A 426 -18.96 -10.80 12.02
CA GLN A 426 -18.58 -11.48 13.25
C GLN A 426 -17.07 -11.53 13.53
N ARG A 427 -16.22 -11.11 12.59
CA ARG A 427 -14.78 -11.38 12.63
C ARG A 427 -14.03 -10.37 13.50
N ASN A 428 -12.92 -10.82 14.09
CA ASN A 428 -12.12 -10.01 15.02
C ASN A 428 -11.53 -8.76 14.35
N VAL A 429 -11.05 -8.90 13.11
CA VAL A 429 -10.50 -7.78 12.34
C VAL A 429 -11.57 -6.71 12.07
N SER A 430 -12.79 -7.10 11.71
CA SER A 430 -13.91 -6.18 11.53
C SER A 430 -14.24 -5.47 12.83
N ARG A 431 -14.22 -6.17 13.97
CA ARG A 431 -14.40 -5.57 15.31
C ARG A 431 -13.35 -4.51 15.62
N MET A 432 -12.08 -4.77 15.32
CA MET A 432 -10.99 -3.81 15.51
C MET A 432 -11.19 -2.55 14.66
N VAL A 433 -11.47 -2.73 13.37
CA VAL A 433 -11.70 -1.62 12.42
C VAL A 433 -12.92 -0.81 12.82
N THR A 434 -14.03 -1.46 13.19
CA THR A 434 -15.25 -0.77 13.66
C THR A 434 -14.99 0.07 14.90
N ARG A 435 -14.30 -0.44 15.92
CA ARG A 435 -13.98 0.35 17.13
C ARG A 435 -13.15 1.59 16.80
N SER A 436 -12.24 1.44 15.85
CA SER A 436 -11.37 2.53 15.38
C SER A 436 -12.18 3.61 14.63
N LEU A 437 -13.09 3.20 13.74
CA LEU A 437 -14.01 4.13 13.05
C LEU A 437 -14.89 4.90 14.03
N ILE A 438 -15.43 4.21 15.04
CA ILE A 438 -16.26 4.81 16.09
C ILE A 438 -15.49 5.89 16.84
N ALA A 439 -14.25 5.60 17.27
CA ALA A 439 -13.40 6.59 17.92
C ALA A 439 -13.15 7.82 17.03
N GLY A 440 -12.92 7.61 15.73
CA GLY A 440 -12.80 8.70 14.76
C GLY A 440 -14.05 9.57 14.67
N LEU A 441 -15.23 8.96 14.57
CA LEU A 441 -16.52 9.67 14.50
C LEU A 441 -16.79 10.48 15.77
N MET A 442 -16.61 9.87 16.95
CA MET A 442 -16.83 10.55 18.23
C MET A 442 -15.91 11.75 18.41
N SER A 443 -14.65 11.65 17.95
CA SER A 443 -13.65 12.72 18.06
C SER A 443 -14.02 14.01 17.31
N VAL A 444 -14.96 13.92 16.38
CA VAL A 444 -15.43 15.05 15.55
C VAL A 444 -16.89 15.43 15.84
N GLY A 445 -17.45 14.90 16.93
CA GLY A 445 -18.76 15.26 17.47
C GLY A 445 -19.92 14.60 16.74
N VAL A 446 -19.73 13.36 16.29
CA VAL A 446 -20.77 12.52 15.69
C VAL A 446 -21.12 11.43 16.69
N ASP A 447 -22.41 11.31 17.00
CA ASP A 447 -22.95 10.24 17.83
C ASP A 447 -23.05 8.95 17.01
N VAL A 448 -22.87 7.82 17.67
CA VAL A 448 -22.84 6.51 17.02
C VAL A 448 -23.96 5.63 17.55
N GLN A 449 -24.76 5.10 16.63
CA GLN A 449 -25.67 4.00 16.92
C GLN A 449 -25.06 2.68 16.46
N ASN A 450 -24.54 1.91 17.40
CA ASN A 450 -23.84 0.66 17.14
C ASN A 450 -24.84 -0.51 17.05
N LEU A 451 -24.91 -1.14 15.87
CA LEU A 451 -25.72 -2.32 15.60
C LEU A 451 -24.97 -3.63 15.89
N ASP A 452 -23.73 -3.52 16.37
CA ASP A 452 -22.82 -4.62 16.67
C ASP A 452 -22.67 -5.61 15.48
N THR A 453 -22.77 -6.90 15.76
CA THR A 453 -22.56 -7.97 14.78
C THR A 453 -23.88 -8.30 14.10
N THR A 454 -23.98 -8.01 12.80
CA THR A 454 -25.22 -8.21 12.04
C THR A 454 -24.93 -8.46 10.56
N ALA A 455 -25.90 -9.05 9.85
CA ALA A 455 -25.89 -9.10 8.40
C ALA A 455 -26.16 -7.70 7.81
N ILE A 456 -25.50 -7.37 6.70
CA ILE A 456 -25.70 -6.07 6.03
C ILE A 456 -27.15 -5.83 5.56
N PRO A 457 -27.95 -6.82 5.12
CA PRO A 457 -29.35 -6.57 4.74
C PRO A 457 -30.20 -6.05 5.91
N ILE A 458 -29.92 -6.53 7.13
CA ILE A 458 -30.59 -6.05 8.35
C ILE A 458 -30.22 -4.60 8.61
N ALA A 459 -28.93 -4.25 8.52
CA ALA A 459 -28.48 -2.86 8.66
C ALA A 459 -29.17 -1.93 7.64
N ARG A 460 -29.27 -2.36 6.38
CA ARG A 460 -29.96 -1.61 5.30
C ARG A 460 -31.46 -1.46 5.54
N THR A 461 -32.09 -2.45 6.18
CA THR A 461 -33.52 -2.40 6.53
C THR A 461 -33.81 -1.42 7.65
N VAL A 462 -32.94 -1.36 8.67
CA VAL A 462 -33.19 -0.52 9.86
C VAL A 462 -32.82 0.94 9.66
N ILE A 463 -31.77 1.26 8.89
CA ILE A 463 -31.29 2.64 8.68
C ILE A 463 -32.42 3.62 8.29
N PRO A 464 -33.29 3.31 7.30
CA PRO A 464 -34.38 4.22 6.92
C PRO A 464 -35.44 4.45 8.00
N THR A 465 -35.51 3.56 9.00
CA THR A 465 -36.46 3.65 10.11
C THR A 465 -35.91 4.44 11.30
N MET A 466 -34.62 4.83 11.24
CA MET A 466 -33.88 5.46 12.33
C MET A 466 -33.57 6.92 11.98
N SER A 467 -33.48 7.79 12.99
CA SER A 467 -33.13 9.21 12.79
C SER A 467 -31.61 9.37 12.72
N VAL A 468 -31.01 8.92 11.62
CA VAL A 468 -29.56 8.89 11.40
C VAL A 468 -29.17 9.61 10.11
N ALA A 469 -27.94 10.12 10.05
CA ALA A 469 -27.38 10.79 8.87
C ALA A 469 -26.81 9.81 7.82
N GLY A 470 -26.64 8.54 8.19
CA GLY A 470 -26.11 7.49 7.34
C GLY A 470 -25.67 6.27 8.14
N GLY A 471 -24.96 5.36 7.47
CA GLY A 471 -24.47 4.13 8.08
C GLY A 471 -23.10 3.69 7.57
N ILE A 472 -22.41 2.88 8.37
CA ILE A 472 -21.18 2.19 8.01
C ILE A 472 -21.34 0.70 8.30
N HIS A 473 -20.93 -0.14 7.36
CA HIS A 473 -20.83 -1.58 7.56
C HIS A 473 -19.39 -2.05 7.31
N VAL A 474 -18.80 -2.77 8.27
CA VAL A 474 -17.44 -3.30 8.18
C VAL A 474 -17.47 -4.82 8.09
N ARG A 475 -16.89 -5.39 7.03
CA ARG A 475 -16.80 -6.84 6.84
C ARG A 475 -15.49 -7.25 6.20
N VAL A 476 -15.16 -8.53 6.30
CA VAL A 476 -14.17 -9.11 5.38
C VAL A 476 -14.76 -9.13 3.96
N HIS A 477 -13.94 -8.83 2.97
CA HIS A 477 -14.36 -8.72 1.58
C HIS A 477 -14.96 -10.06 1.11
N PRO A 478 -16.16 -10.06 0.45
CA PRO A 478 -16.85 -11.30 0.07
C PRO A 478 -16.05 -12.26 -0.81
N GLU A 479 -15.13 -11.73 -1.61
CA GLU A 479 -14.33 -12.51 -2.58
C GLU A 479 -12.85 -12.64 -2.18
N ARG A 480 -12.38 -11.88 -1.17
CA ARG A 480 -10.96 -11.77 -0.79
C ARG A 480 -10.83 -11.93 0.72
N ARG A 481 -10.45 -13.13 1.17
CA ARG A 481 -10.44 -13.50 2.60
C ARG A 481 -9.54 -12.64 3.50
N ASP A 482 -8.50 -12.05 2.93
CA ASP A 482 -7.49 -11.26 3.66
C ASP A 482 -7.75 -9.74 3.56
N TYR A 483 -8.84 -9.33 2.91
CA TYR A 483 -9.21 -7.93 2.71
C TYR A 483 -10.36 -7.53 3.62
N ILE A 484 -10.33 -6.28 4.09
CA ILE A 484 -11.48 -5.62 4.73
C ILE A 484 -12.17 -4.73 3.72
N LEU A 485 -13.50 -4.68 3.82
CA LEU A 485 -14.38 -3.79 3.09
C LEU A 485 -15.18 -2.94 4.09
N ILE A 486 -15.08 -1.62 3.94
CA ILE A 486 -15.84 -0.62 4.70
C ILE A 486 -16.83 0.04 3.73
N GLU A 487 -18.11 -0.23 3.93
CA GLU A 487 -19.20 0.29 3.11
C GLU A 487 -19.90 1.44 3.81
N PHE A 488 -20.12 2.54 3.08
CA PHE A 488 -20.82 3.71 3.56
C PHE A 488 -22.20 3.78 2.92
N MET A 489 -23.22 3.97 3.75
CA MET A 489 -24.62 4.02 3.37
C MET A 489 -25.22 5.40 3.66
N ASP A 490 -26.13 5.84 2.81
CA ASP A 490 -26.93 7.05 3.02
C ASP A 490 -28.15 6.77 3.93
N ILE A 491 -28.98 7.78 4.14
CA ILE A 491 -30.20 7.71 4.96
C ILE A 491 -31.26 6.73 4.42
N LYS A 492 -31.14 6.30 3.16
CA LYS A 492 -32.04 5.34 2.52
C LYS A 492 -31.51 3.91 2.59
N GLY A 493 -30.35 3.69 3.20
CA GLY A 493 -29.71 2.38 3.28
C GLY A 493 -29.08 1.92 1.96
N ILE A 494 -28.92 2.80 0.96
CA ILE A 494 -28.12 2.52 -0.24
C ILE A 494 -26.71 3.06 -0.07
N ASN A 495 -25.78 2.64 -0.93
CA ASN A 495 -24.41 3.16 -0.89
C ASN A 495 -24.38 4.66 -1.18
N ILE A 496 -23.46 5.39 -0.55
CA ILE A 496 -23.30 6.83 -0.75
C ILE A 496 -22.95 7.18 -2.21
N SER A 497 -23.25 8.42 -2.60
CA SER A 497 -22.96 8.92 -3.95
C SER A 497 -21.47 9.22 -4.16
N LYS A 498 -21.01 9.19 -5.41
CA LYS A 498 -19.63 9.58 -5.80
C LYS A 498 -19.26 11.01 -5.35
N ALA A 499 -20.23 11.91 -5.25
CA ALA A 499 -20.00 13.26 -4.73
C ALA A 499 -19.66 13.26 -3.23
N GLN A 500 -20.34 12.41 -2.46
CA GLN A 500 -20.05 12.22 -1.04
C GLN A 500 -18.72 11.50 -0.83
N GLU A 501 -18.41 10.46 -1.61
CA GLU A 501 -17.10 9.79 -1.58
C GLU A 501 -15.95 10.80 -1.75
N LYS A 502 -16.01 11.64 -2.80
CA LYS A 502 -15.00 12.69 -3.05
C LYS A 502 -14.90 13.71 -1.90
N LYS A 503 -16.01 14.01 -1.23
CA LYS A 503 -16.01 14.91 -0.06
C LYS A 503 -15.26 14.28 1.12
N ILE A 504 -15.47 12.97 1.35
CA ILE A 504 -14.78 12.21 2.39
C ILE A 504 -13.29 12.08 2.04
N GLU A 505 -12.94 11.74 0.80
CA GLU A 505 -11.56 11.69 0.32
C GLU A 505 -10.85 13.04 0.48
N GLY A 506 -11.52 14.12 0.09
CA GLY A 506 -11.00 15.47 0.26
C GLY A 506 -10.67 15.80 1.72
N ALA A 507 -11.57 15.48 2.65
CA ALA A 507 -11.33 15.66 4.09
C ALA A 507 -10.19 14.75 4.60
N TYR A 508 -10.12 13.51 4.11
CA TYR A 508 -9.11 12.54 4.50
C TYR A 508 -7.69 12.95 4.06
N PHE A 509 -7.51 13.33 2.79
CA PHE A 509 -6.20 13.66 2.22
C PHE A 509 -5.72 15.06 2.60
N LYS A 510 -6.62 16.03 2.78
CA LYS A 510 -6.25 17.37 3.27
C LYS A 510 -5.97 17.39 4.78
N GLU A 511 -6.29 16.32 5.49
CA GLU A 511 -6.28 16.25 6.96
C GLU A 511 -7.11 17.36 7.63
N ASP A 512 -8.12 17.84 6.92
CA ASP A 512 -9.04 18.89 7.38
C ASP A 512 -10.15 18.23 8.22
N MET A 513 -9.80 17.91 9.47
CA MET A 513 -10.68 17.25 10.43
C MET A 513 -11.15 18.23 11.49
N ARG A 514 -12.47 18.35 11.64
CA ARG A 514 -13.06 19.06 12.78
C ARG A 514 -12.66 18.32 14.06
N ARG A 515 -12.29 19.04 15.11
CA ARG A 515 -12.10 18.47 16.45
C ARG A 515 -13.13 19.04 17.41
N SER A 516 -13.80 18.14 18.14
CA SER A 516 -14.78 18.53 19.16
C SER A 516 -14.12 18.97 20.45
N GLN A 517 -14.75 19.92 21.14
CA GLN A 517 -14.45 20.19 22.54
C GLN A 517 -14.85 18.99 23.41
N SER A 518 -14.33 18.90 24.64
CA SER A 518 -14.54 17.75 25.52
C SER A 518 -16.02 17.41 25.78
N HIS A 519 -16.90 18.42 25.84
CA HIS A 519 -18.33 18.25 26.06
C HIS A 519 -19.14 18.01 24.77
N GLU A 520 -18.49 18.07 23.60
CA GLU A 520 -19.08 17.84 22.27
C GLU A 520 -18.56 16.54 21.64
N ILE A 521 -17.84 15.71 22.40
CA ILE A 521 -17.44 14.37 21.96
C ILE A 521 -18.72 13.53 21.85
N GLY A 522 -18.89 12.87 20.70
CA GLY A 522 -20.09 12.06 20.44
C GLY A 522 -20.19 10.83 21.34
N ASP A 523 -21.40 10.33 21.56
CA ASP A 523 -21.69 9.15 22.39
C ASP A 523 -21.90 7.87 21.56
N VAL A 524 -21.90 6.70 22.20
CA VAL A 524 -22.15 5.39 21.56
C VAL A 524 -23.33 4.67 22.23
N VAL A 525 -24.40 4.46 21.47
CA VAL A 525 -25.60 3.74 21.91
C VAL A 525 -25.72 2.40 21.18
N TYR A 526 -26.04 1.35 21.92
CA TYR A 526 -26.25 0.00 21.38
C TYR A 526 -27.75 -0.28 21.14
N SER A 527 -28.08 -0.88 20.00
CA SER A 527 -29.46 -1.24 19.64
C SER A 527 -29.72 -2.74 19.83
N SER A 528 -30.87 -3.10 20.41
CA SER A 528 -31.19 -4.49 20.83
C SER A 528 -32.38 -5.16 20.13
N GLN A 529 -32.98 -4.56 19.09
CA GLN A 529 -34.22 -5.06 18.44
C GLN A 529 -34.12 -5.20 16.90
N LEU A 530 -32.92 -5.49 16.38
CA LEU A 530 -32.67 -5.48 14.93
C LEU A 530 -33.38 -6.60 14.18
N VAL A 531 -33.31 -7.83 14.72
CA VAL A 531 -33.92 -9.01 14.11
C VAL A 531 -35.45 -8.90 14.08
N ASP A 532 -36.06 -8.29 15.10
CA ASP A 532 -37.50 -8.07 15.15
C ASP A 532 -37.98 -7.08 14.10
N CYS A 533 -37.26 -5.97 13.88
CA CYS A 533 -37.57 -5.01 12.83
C CYS A 533 -37.51 -5.65 11.45
N TYR A 534 -36.49 -6.47 11.20
CA TYR A 534 -36.33 -7.22 9.96
C TYR A 534 -37.44 -8.27 9.78
N GLY A 535 -37.79 -9.00 10.84
CA GLY A 535 -38.89 -9.98 10.83
C GLY A 535 -40.27 -9.37 10.57
N LYS A 536 -40.55 -8.16 11.08
CA LYS A 536 -41.79 -7.43 10.76
C LYS A 536 -41.88 -7.07 9.27
N ALA A 537 -40.75 -6.82 8.62
CA ALA A 537 -40.72 -6.56 7.19
C ALA A 537 -41.03 -7.83 6.37
N PHE A 538 -40.59 -9.00 6.83
CA PHE A 538 -40.96 -10.31 6.26
C PHE A 538 -42.48 -10.54 6.38
N GLU A 539 -43.04 -10.34 7.57
CA GLU A 539 -44.49 -10.48 7.83
C GLU A 539 -45.34 -9.60 6.90
N LYS A 540 -44.85 -8.42 6.55
CA LYS A 540 -45.55 -7.47 5.69
C LYS A 540 -45.51 -7.84 4.20
N LEU A 541 -44.44 -8.50 3.73
CA LEU A 541 -44.14 -8.66 2.30
C LEU A 541 -44.24 -10.11 1.80
N LEU A 542 -44.38 -11.07 2.71
CA LEU A 542 -44.57 -12.49 2.42
C LEU A 542 -45.98 -12.92 2.80
N ASN A 543 -46.55 -13.86 2.04
CA ASN A 543 -47.73 -14.60 2.46
C ASN A 543 -47.35 -15.64 3.53
N VAL A 544 -47.37 -15.21 4.80
CA VAL A 544 -46.99 -16.04 5.95
C VAL A 544 -47.82 -17.32 6.05
N ASP A 545 -49.11 -17.29 5.68
CA ASP A 545 -49.96 -18.49 5.71
C ASP A 545 -49.51 -19.52 4.67
N THR A 546 -49.07 -19.07 3.48
CA THR A 546 -48.47 -19.97 2.49
C THR A 546 -47.16 -20.56 2.99
N LEU A 547 -46.28 -19.77 3.62
CA LEU A 547 -45.02 -20.30 4.18
C LEU A 547 -45.29 -21.34 5.26
N ARG A 548 -46.21 -21.06 6.19
CA ARG A 548 -46.54 -21.95 7.31
C ARG A 548 -47.17 -23.26 6.87
N ASN A 549 -47.97 -23.22 5.81
CA ASN A 549 -48.63 -24.41 5.26
C ASN A 549 -47.80 -25.09 4.16
N SER A 550 -46.65 -24.53 3.80
CA SER A 550 -45.78 -25.10 2.79
C SER A 550 -45.25 -26.45 3.26
N ARG A 551 -45.23 -27.42 2.36
CA ARG A 551 -44.52 -28.70 2.56
C ARG A 551 -43.10 -28.65 2.01
N ALA A 552 -42.63 -27.47 1.61
CA ALA A 552 -41.32 -27.31 1.03
C ALA A 552 -40.24 -27.52 2.11
N LYS A 553 -39.45 -28.57 1.95
CA LYS A 553 -38.24 -28.79 2.73
C LYS A 553 -37.06 -28.13 2.04
N VAL A 554 -36.33 -27.28 2.77
CA VAL A 554 -35.18 -26.53 2.23
C VAL A 554 -33.92 -26.86 3.02
N VAL A 555 -32.81 -27.11 2.33
CA VAL A 555 -31.50 -27.27 2.97
C VAL A 555 -30.69 -25.98 2.81
N ILE A 556 -30.20 -25.40 3.90
CA ILE A 556 -29.47 -24.13 3.86
C ILE A 556 -28.08 -24.28 4.44
N ASP A 557 -27.07 -23.98 3.63
CA ASP A 557 -25.68 -23.85 4.05
C ASP A 557 -25.32 -22.38 4.26
N TYR A 558 -24.98 -22.04 5.51
CA TYR A 558 -24.65 -20.68 5.94
C TYR A 558 -23.17 -20.32 5.82
N VAL A 559 -22.32 -21.27 5.44
CA VAL A 559 -20.89 -21.03 5.17
C VAL A 559 -20.20 -20.37 6.37
N TYR A 560 -20.63 -20.72 7.59
CA TYR A 560 -20.16 -20.19 8.85
C TYR A 560 -20.28 -18.66 9.02
N ALA A 561 -21.23 -18.04 8.30
CA ALA A 561 -21.46 -16.60 8.29
C ALA A 561 -22.56 -16.14 9.27
N VAL A 562 -22.63 -14.82 9.52
CA VAL A 562 -23.59 -14.20 10.44
C VAL A 562 -25.07 -14.48 10.09
N SER A 563 -25.37 -14.79 8.82
CA SER A 563 -26.71 -15.20 8.39
C SER A 563 -27.21 -16.45 9.11
N GLY A 564 -26.31 -17.35 9.53
CA GLY A 564 -26.64 -18.56 10.30
C GLY A 564 -27.14 -18.29 11.72
N ALA A 565 -26.90 -17.09 12.26
CA ALA A 565 -27.45 -16.68 13.56
C ALA A 565 -28.85 -16.05 13.45
N VAL A 566 -29.27 -15.65 12.24
CA VAL A 566 -30.50 -14.86 12.03
C VAL A 566 -31.56 -15.65 11.27
N LEU A 567 -31.23 -16.13 10.08
CA LEU A 567 -32.22 -16.72 9.17
C LEU A 567 -32.91 -17.97 9.74
N PRO A 568 -32.24 -18.89 10.47
CA PRO A 568 -32.92 -20.02 11.08
C PRO A 568 -34.06 -19.60 12.02
N GLN A 569 -33.84 -18.57 12.84
CA GLN A 569 -34.86 -18.04 13.76
C GLN A 569 -36.04 -17.41 13.01
N MET A 570 -35.76 -16.77 11.86
CA MET A 570 -36.81 -16.18 11.02
C MET A 570 -37.64 -17.25 10.31
N LEU A 571 -37.01 -18.27 9.73
CA LEU A 571 -37.72 -19.35 9.04
C LEU A 571 -38.56 -20.19 10.00
N ASP A 572 -38.04 -20.49 11.19
CA ASP A 572 -38.77 -21.19 12.26
C ASP A 572 -40.01 -20.39 12.71
N LYS A 573 -39.88 -19.07 12.87
CA LYS A 573 -41.00 -18.17 13.19
C LYS A 573 -42.15 -18.25 12.16
N PHE A 574 -41.84 -18.50 10.90
CA PHE A 574 -42.82 -18.63 9.81
C PHE A 574 -43.23 -20.09 9.53
N GLY A 575 -42.72 -21.06 10.28
CA GLY A 575 -43.08 -22.47 10.17
C GLY A 575 -42.48 -23.20 8.96
N ALA A 576 -41.37 -22.71 8.40
CA ALA A 576 -40.71 -23.36 7.27
C ALA A 576 -39.85 -24.57 7.71
N ASP A 577 -39.92 -25.69 6.99
CA ASP A 577 -39.10 -26.88 7.22
C ASP A 577 -37.69 -26.68 6.64
N ALA A 578 -36.77 -26.16 7.45
CA ALA A 578 -35.40 -25.84 7.05
C ALA A 578 -34.37 -26.75 7.74
N VAL A 579 -33.57 -27.47 6.94
CA VAL A 579 -32.39 -28.22 7.40
C VAL A 579 -31.19 -27.28 7.38
N VAL A 580 -30.57 -27.07 8.55
CA VAL A 580 -29.50 -26.10 8.75
C VAL A 580 -28.12 -26.77 8.67
N LEU A 581 -27.25 -26.26 7.79
CA LEU A 581 -25.85 -26.68 7.64
C LEU A 581 -24.90 -25.50 7.94
N ASN A 582 -23.77 -25.78 8.61
CA ASN A 582 -22.68 -24.82 8.82
C ASN A 582 -23.10 -23.46 9.43
N ALA A 583 -24.11 -23.43 10.30
CA ALA A 583 -24.61 -22.19 10.92
C ALA A 583 -23.75 -21.65 12.08
N SER A 584 -22.80 -22.43 12.58
CA SER A 584 -21.89 -21.96 13.63
C SER A 584 -21.01 -20.82 13.11
N LEU A 585 -20.85 -19.76 13.88
CA LEU A 585 -20.04 -18.61 13.46
C LEU A 585 -18.55 -18.94 13.51
N ASN A 586 -17.87 -18.87 12.36
CA ASN A 586 -16.41 -19.00 12.31
C ASN A 586 -15.73 -17.62 12.32
N LYS A 587 -14.58 -17.55 13.00
CA LYS A 587 -13.75 -16.33 13.11
C LYS A 587 -12.84 -16.14 11.90
N THR A 588 -12.56 -17.20 11.14
CA THR A 588 -11.77 -17.17 9.91
C THR A 588 -12.67 -17.23 8.68
N ALA A 589 -12.29 -16.50 7.62
CA ALA A 589 -12.94 -16.64 6.32
C ALA A 589 -12.44 -17.92 5.63
N ILE A 590 -13.36 -18.67 5.03
CA ILE A 590 -13.04 -19.90 4.32
C ILE A 590 -12.57 -19.60 2.89
N SER A 591 -11.83 -20.53 2.26
CA SER A 591 -11.36 -20.34 0.89
C SER A 591 -12.47 -20.58 -0.14
N ASN A 592 -12.27 -20.11 -1.38
CA ASN A 592 -13.20 -20.38 -2.48
C ASN A 592 -13.25 -21.88 -2.82
N ALA A 593 -12.14 -22.61 -2.66
CA ALA A 593 -12.11 -24.05 -2.85
C ALA A 593 -12.98 -24.77 -1.79
N ASP A 594 -12.90 -24.33 -0.54
CA ASP A 594 -13.73 -24.89 0.54
C ASP A 594 -15.21 -24.58 0.31
N ARG A 595 -15.56 -23.36 -0.15
CA ARG A 595 -16.94 -23.01 -0.51
C ARG A 595 -17.51 -23.93 -1.58
N GLU A 596 -16.71 -24.26 -2.58
CA GLU A 596 -17.15 -25.12 -3.67
C GLU A 596 -17.35 -26.57 -3.21
N LEU A 597 -16.47 -27.05 -2.31
CA LEU A 597 -16.65 -28.34 -1.65
C LEU A 597 -17.95 -28.39 -0.84
N LEU A 598 -18.23 -27.35 -0.05
CA LEU A 598 -19.48 -27.22 0.70
C LEU A 598 -20.71 -27.19 -0.24
N LEU A 599 -20.61 -26.55 -1.40
CA LEU A 599 -21.70 -26.52 -2.39
C LEU A 599 -21.98 -27.91 -2.97
N THR A 600 -20.94 -28.70 -3.25
CA THR A 600 -21.11 -30.10 -3.68
C THR A 600 -21.74 -30.94 -2.56
N GLN A 601 -21.33 -30.75 -1.31
CA GLN A 601 -21.92 -31.44 -0.16
C GLN A 601 -23.40 -31.07 0.03
N LEU A 602 -23.74 -29.79 -0.13
CA LEU A 602 -25.12 -29.33 -0.12
C LEU A 602 -25.98 -30.08 -1.14
N GLY A 603 -25.47 -30.28 -2.37
CA GLY A 603 -26.11 -31.10 -3.40
C GLY A 603 -26.46 -32.50 -2.91
N HIS A 604 -25.48 -33.23 -2.38
CA HIS A 604 -25.69 -34.57 -1.85
C HIS A 604 -26.69 -34.60 -0.68
N VAL A 605 -26.69 -33.59 0.20
CA VAL A 605 -27.62 -33.52 1.32
C VAL A 605 -29.04 -33.28 0.83
N VAL A 606 -29.25 -32.39 -0.15
CA VAL A 606 -30.56 -32.12 -0.75
C VAL A 606 -31.18 -33.41 -1.30
N GLU A 607 -30.42 -34.19 -2.05
CA GLU A 607 -30.86 -35.50 -2.55
C GLU A 607 -31.15 -36.47 -1.41
N ALA A 608 -30.25 -36.59 -0.43
CA ALA A 608 -30.36 -37.56 0.65
C ALA A 608 -31.59 -37.33 1.55
N VAL A 609 -31.99 -36.08 1.79
CA VAL A 609 -33.16 -35.74 2.62
C VAL A 609 -34.44 -35.52 1.82
N ASN A 610 -34.39 -35.71 0.50
CA ASN A 610 -35.45 -35.40 -0.47
C ASN A 610 -36.00 -33.98 -0.26
N ALA A 611 -35.11 -32.99 -0.20
CA ALA A 611 -35.51 -31.59 -0.10
C ALA A 611 -35.99 -31.05 -1.46
N ASN A 612 -36.86 -30.05 -1.42
CA ASN A 612 -37.37 -29.38 -2.61
C ASN A 612 -36.28 -28.54 -3.30
N PHE A 613 -35.38 -27.96 -2.51
CA PHE A 613 -34.18 -27.30 -3.00
C PHE A 613 -33.16 -27.07 -1.87
N GLY A 614 -31.92 -26.78 -2.26
CA GLY A 614 -30.88 -26.30 -1.37
C GLY A 614 -30.45 -24.87 -1.68
N VAL A 615 -29.86 -24.21 -0.69
CA VAL A 615 -29.30 -22.86 -0.83
C VAL A 615 -27.98 -22.74 -0.10
N GLN A 616 -26.94 -22.26 -0.78
CA GLN A 616 -25.72 -21.80 -0.13
C GLN A 616 -25.75 -20.27 -0.05
N VAL A 617 -25.66 -19.71 1.16
CA VAL A 617 -25.69 -18.26 1.41
C VAL A 617 -24.27 -17.73 1.58
N SER A 618 -23.92 -16.67 0.85
CA SER A 618 -22.59 -16.03 0.93
C SER A 618 -22.67 -14.52 1.13
N ALA A 619 -21.50 -13.87 1.21
CA ALA A 619 -21.37 -12.41 1.33
C ALA A 619 -22.15 -11.80 2.53
N ASN A 620 -22.21 -12.49 3.66
CA ASN A 620 -22.97 -12.09 4.85
C ASN A 620 -24.45 -11.83 4.58
N GLY A 621 -25.07 -12.65 3.72
CA GLY A 621 -26.51 -12.61 3.45
C GLY A 621 -26.93 -11.80 2.23
N GLU A 622 -26.00 -11.35 1.38
CA GLU A 622 -26.34 -10.64 0.13
C GLU A 622 -26.46 -11.56 -1.10
N GLN A 623 -25.73 -12.68 -1.12
CA GLN A 623 -25.61 -13.57 -2.28
C GLN A 623 -26.08 -14.98 -1.93
N LEU A 624 -26.59 -15.70 -2.93
CA LEU A 624 -26.93 -17.12 -2.81
C LEU A 624 -26.60 -17.89 -4.07
N ILE A 625 -26.43 -19.20 -3.91
CA ILE A 625 -26.46 -20.20 -4.98
C ILE A 625 -27.57 -21.19 -4.65
N LEU A 626 -28.38 -21.53 -5.65
CA LEU A 626 -29.44 -22.54 -5.49
C LEU A 626 -28.93 -23.92 -5.89
N VAL A 627 -29.54 -24.94 -5.33
CA VAL A 627 -29.37 -26.34 -5.72
C VAL A 627 -30.78 -26.88 -5.94
N ASP A 628 -31.07 -27.42 -7.13
CA ASP A 628 -32.37 -28.05 -7.39
C ASP A 628 -32.51 -29.40 -6.67
N GLU A 629 -33.70 -29.98 -6.71
CA GLU A 629 -34.02 -31.26 -6.07
C GLU A 629 -33.16 -32.45 -6.57
N SER A 630 -32.47 -32.28 -7.70
CA SER A 630 -31.55 -33.28 -8.28
C SER A 630 -30.08 -33.04 -7.91
N GLY A 631 -29.81 -32.14 -6.94
CA GLY A 631 -28.46 -31.78 -6.53
C GLY A 631 -27.73 -30.84 -7.50
N PHE A 632 -28.40 -30.34 -8.56
CA PHE A 632 -27.76 -29.51 -9.56
C PHE A 632 -27.65 -28.05 -9.11
N SER A 633 -26.44 -27.48 -9.13
CA SER A 633 -26.21 -26.09 -8.74
C SER A 633 -26.67 -25.09 -9.81
N ILE A 634 -27.54 -24.16 -9.44
CA ILE A 634 -28.04 -23.05 -10.26
C ILE A 634 -27.36 -21.76 -9.80
N ARG A 635 -26.51 -21.18 -10.67
CA ARG A 635 -25.64 -20.03 -10.38
C ARG A 635 -25.49 -19.10 -11.59
N GLY A 636 -24.90 -17.92 -11.39
CA GLY A 636 -24.59 -16.96 -12.46
C GLY A 636 -25.82 -16.55 -13.27
N GLU A 637 -25.68 -16.48 -14.59
CA GLU A 637 -26.77 -16.06 -15.50
C GLU A 637 -28.00 -16.97 -15.46
N MET A 638 -27.83 -18.27 -15.18
CA MET A 638 -28.95 -19.19 -15.02
C MET A 638 -29.79 -18.84 -13.80
N LEU A 639 -29.12 -18.49 -12.69
CA LEU A 639 -29.79 -18.02 -11.48
C LEU A 639 -30.48 -16.66 -11.71
N THR A 640 -29.84 -15.75 -12.47
CA THR A 640 -30.47 -14.48 -12.88
C THR A 640 -31.78 -14.73 -13.63
N ALA A 641 -31.75 -15.56 -14.68
CA ALA A 641 -32.93 -15.84 -15.49
C ALA A 641 -34.03 -16.57 -14.69
N LEU A 642 -33.65 -17.51 -13.81
CA LEU A 642 -34.59 -18.20 -12.93
C LEU A 642 -35.32 -17.23 -12.00
N MET A 643 -34.60 -16.35 -11.32
CA MET A 643 -35.21 -15.40 -10.40
C MET A 643 -36.12 -14.40 -11.11
N VAL A 644 -35.73 -13.95 -12.31
CA VAL A 644 -36.57 -13.09 -13.15
C VAL A 644 -37.86 -13.82 -13.56
N ASP A 645 -37.79 -15.09 -13.97
CA ASP A 645 -38.99 -15.88 -14.33
C ASP A 645 -39.93 -16.04 -13.14
N MET A 646 -39.38 -16.45 -11.99
CA MET A 646 -40.17 -16.64 -10.76
C MET A 646 -40.89 -15.35 -10.34
N MET A 647 -40.19 -14.21 -10.38
CA MET A 647 -40.74 -12.92 -9.95
C MET A 647 -41.75 -12.33 -10.93
N LEU A 648 -41.54 -12.48 -12.24
CA LEU A 648 -42.47 -11.99 -13.27
C LEU A 648 -43.68 -12.91 -13.43
N THR A 649 -43.54 -14.21 -13.16
CA THR A 649 -44.70 -15.12 -13.04
C THR A 649 -45.62 -14.68 -11.91
N ALA A 650 -45.05 -14.30 -10.76
CA ALA A 650 -45.82 -13.78 -9.63
C ALA A 650 -46.34 -12.35 -9.85
N ASN A 651 -45.65 -11.54 -10.66
CA ASN A 651 -45.98 -10.13 -10.90
C ASN A 651 -45.88 -9.77 -12.39
N PRO A 652 -46.81 -10.24 -13.24
CA PRO A 652 -46.79 -9.95 -14.67
C PRO A 652 -46.86 -8.44 -14.96
N ARG A 653 -46.31 -7.99 -16.09
CA ARG A 653 -46.22 -6.56 -16.49
C ARG A 653 -45.34 -5.67 -15.61
N SER A 654 -44.62 -6.25 -14.65
CA SER A 654 -43.69 -5.53 -13.79
C SER A 654 -42.34 -5.32 -14.48
N SER A 655 -41.46 -4.54 -13.83
CA SER A 655 -40.10 -4.30 -14.31
C SER A 655 -39.06 -5.04 -13.47
N VAL A 656 -37.96 -5.43 -14.11
CA VAL A 656 -36.76 -5.96 -13.44
C VAL A 656 -35.55 -5.11 -13.79
N VAL A 657 -34.61 -4.99 -12.85
CA VAL A 657 -33.39 -4.19 -13.03
C VAL A 657 -32.18 -5.12 -13.04
N VAL A 658 -31.36 -5.08 -14.08
CA VAL A 658 -30.18 -5.95 -14.23
C VAL A 658 -28.95 -5.13 -14.65
N PRO A 659 -27.72 -5.60 -14.41
CA PRO A 659 -26.52 -4.93 -14.89
C PRO A 659 -26.37 -5.09 -16.42
N VAL A 660 -25.61 -4.19 -17.05
CA VAL A 660 -25.42 -4.18 -18.52
C VAL A 660 -24.86 -5.49 -19.10
N HIS A 661 -24.10 -6.25 -18.31
CA HIS A 661 -23.49 -7.52 -18.70
C HIS A 661 -24.40 -8.75 -18.54
N ALA A 662 -25.61 -8.60 -17.96
CA ALA A 662 -26.55 -9.70 -17.78
C ALA A 662 -27.01 -10.27 -19.13
N SER A 663 -27.25 -11.58 -19.18
CA SER A 663 -27.61 -12.32 -20.39
C SER A 663 -28.93 -11.87 -21.00
N SER A 664 -29.06 -11.90 -22.33
CA SER A 664 -30.33 -11.61 -23.04
C SER A 664 -31.48 -12.57 -22.69
N ALA A 665 -31.20 -13.65 -21.95
CA ALA A 665 -32.22 -14.54 -21.40
C ALA A 665 -33.24 -13.78 -20.54
N VAL A 666 -32.84 -12.69 -19.88
CA VAL A 666 -33.75 -11.90 -19.03
C VAL A 666 -34.79 -11.15 -19.85
N GLU A 667 -34.45 -10.61 -21.02
CA GLU A 667 -35.41 -10.00 -21.95
C GLU A 667 -36.39 -11.05 -22.48
N LEU A 668 -35.88 -12.22 -22.88
CA LEU A 668 -36.73 -13.32 -23.38
C LEU A 668 -37.73 -13.81 -22.33
N VAL A 669 -37.31 -13.90 -21.06
CA VAL A 669 -38.21 -14.21 -19.94
C VAL A 669 -39.20 -13.06 -19.71
N ALA A 670 -38.73 -11.81 -19.70
CA ALA A 670 -39.60 -10.66 -19.46
C ALA A 670 -40.70 -10.53 -20.51
N HIS A 671 -40.38 -10.76 -21.79
CA HIS A 671 -41.35 -10.76 -22.87
C HIS A 671 -42.46 -11.81 -22.71
N ARG A 672 -42.19 -12.96 -22.08
CA ARG A 672 -43.23 -13.99 -21.82
C ARG A 672 -44.29 -13.51 -20.82
N HIS A 673 -43.97 -12.53 -19.98
CA HIS A 673 -44.80 -12.03 -18.89
C HIS A 673 -45.23 -10.57 -19.08
N ASP A 674 -45.12 -10.04 -20.31
CA ASP A 674 -45.33 -8.62 -20.65
C ASP A 674 -44.51 -7.65 -19.77
N GLY A 675 -43.40 -8.14 -19.22
CA GLY A 675 -42.51 -7.41 -18.32
C GLY A 675 -41.49 -6.54 -19.06
N HIS A 676 -40.83 -5.66 -18.31
CA HIS A 676 -39.83 -4.74 -18.84
C HIS A 676 -38.48 -4.92 -18.15
N VAL A 677 -37.38 -4.86 -18.91
CA VAL A 677 -36.02 -4.93 -18.38
C VAL A 677 -35.39 -3.55 -18.38
N ILE A 678 -34.84 -3.15 -17.25
CA ILE A 678 -34.07 -1.91 -17.08
C ILE A 678 -32.60 -2.29 -16.87
N ARG A 679 -31.74 -1.92 -17.81
CA ARG A 679 -30.29 -2.14 -17.68
C ARG A 679 -29.60 -0.98 -17.00
N THR A 680 -28.60 -1.29 -16.17
CA THR A 680 -27.83 -0.30 -15.40
C THR A 680 -26.33 -0.54 -15.56
N LYS A 681 -25.53 0.38 -15.02
CA LYS A 681 -24.08 0.18 -14.90
C LYS A 681 -23.76 -1.07 -14.08
N ALA A 682 -22.58 -1.64 -14.29
CA ALA A 682 -22.19 -2.87 -13.61
C ALA A 682 -21.96 -2.67 -12.10
N ASN A 683 -21.77 -1.42 -11.65
CA ASN A 683 -21.51 -1.14 -10.24
C ASN A 683 -22.77 -1.38 -9.36
N PRO A 684 -22.61 -1.96 -8.17
CA PRO A 684 -23.75 -2.26 -7.28
C PRO A 684 -24.61 -1.04 -6.92
N THR A 685 -24.01 0.14 -6.77
CA THR A 685 -24.74 1.37 -6.44
C THR A 685 -25.75 1.76 -7.53
N ALA A 686 -25.44 1.58 -8.83
CA ALA A 686 -26.40 1.91 -9.88
C ALA A 686 -27.62 0.98 -9.88
N LEU A 687 -27.43 -0.30 -9.56
CA LEU A 687 -28.53 -1.25 -9.38
C LEU A 687 -29.45 -0.81 -8.23
N MET A 688 -28.88 -0.46 -7.08
CA MET A 688 -29.61 0.02 -5.91
C MET A 688 -30.41 1.29 -6.22
N GLU A 689 -29.78 2.27 -6.88
CA GLU A 689 -30.44 3.51 -7.26
C GLU A 689 -31.58 3.30 -8.26
N ALA A 690 -31.38 2.44 -9.27
CA ALA A 690 -32.40 2.16 -10.27
C ALA A 690 -33.60 1.42 -9.66
N CYS A 691 -33.36 0.48 -8.73
CA CYS A 691 -34.41 -0.18 -7.96
C CYS A 691 -35.22 0.81 -7.13
N GLN A 692 -34.55 1.80 -6.54
CA GLN A 692 -35.23 2.82 -5.73
C GLN A 692 -36.02 3.83 -6.57
N LYS A 693 -35.50 4.25 -7.73
CA LYS A 693 -36.10 5.30 -8.57
C LYS A 693 -37.36 4.83 -9.30
N ASN A 694 -37.50 3.53 -9.54
CA ASN A 694 -38.57 2.97 -10.38
C ASN A 694 -39.57 2.16 -9.52
N PRO A 695 -40.80 2.67 -9.27
CA PRO A 695 -41.74 2.03 -8.36
C PRO A 695 -42.35 0.71 -8.90
N ASN A 696 -42.30 0.47 -10.22
CA ASN A 696 -42.80 -0.77 -10.84
C ASN A 696 -41.77 -1.91 -10.83
N VAL A 697 -40.61 -1.72 -10.18
CA VAL A 697 -39.56 -2.76 -10.14
C VAL A 697 -39.88 -3.77 -9.05
N VAL A 698 -39.94 -5.04 -9.40
CA VAL A 698 -40.18 -6.16 -8.47
C VAL A 698 -38.91 -6.90 -8.07
N LEU A 699 -37.88 -6.85 -8.91
CA LEU A 699 -36.60 -7.50 -8.66
C LEU A 699 -35.46 -6.70 -9.29
N GLY A 700 -34.36 -6.57 -8.56
CA GLY A 700 -33.10 -6.06 -9.10
C GLY A 700 -31.93 -7.03 -8.89
N GLY A 701 -30.88 -6.90 -9.69
CA GLY A 701 -29.60 -7.59 -9.48
C GLY A 701 -29.33 -8.73 -10.46
N SER A 702 -28.42 -9.62 -10.08
CA SER A 702 -27.97 -10.77 -10.87
C SER A 702 -27.50 -11.91 -9.97
N GLY A 703 -27.35 -13.12 -10.53
CA GLY A 703 -26.79 -14.26 -9.80
C GLY A 703 -25.35 -14.03 -9.32
N GLU A 704 -24.62 -13.08 -9.88
CA GLU A 704 -23.28 -12.68 -9.42
C GLU A 704 -23.32 -11.63 -8.31
N THR A 705 -24.22 -10.65 -8.40
CA THR A 705 -24.28 -9.53 -7.44
C THR A 705 -25.15 -9.81 -6.22
N GLY A 706 -26.14 -10.69 -6.36
CA GLY A 706 -27.24 -10.88 -5.42
C GLY A 706 -28.53 -10.23 -5.93
N PHE A 707 -29.62 -10.39 -5.19
CA PHE A 707 -30.94 -9.91 -5.58
C PHE A 707 -31.47 -8.83 -4.63
N ILE A 708 -32.05 -7.78 -5.20
CA ILE A 708 -32.66 -6.64 -4.52
C ILE A 708 -34.18 -6.79 -4.62
N PHE A 709 -34.86 -6.62 -3.49
CA PHE A 709 -36.33 -6.58 -3.41
C PHE A 709 -36.73 -5.16 -3.02
N PRO A 710 -37.07 -4.28 -3.97
CA PRO A 710 -37.25 -2.85 -3.70
C PRO A 710 -38.34 -2.55 -2.66
N GLN A 711 -39.33 -3.44 -2.52
CA GLN A 711 -40.40 -3.33 -1.54
C GLN A 711 -39.90 -3.55 -0.10
N LEU A 712 -38.81 -4.29 0.09
CA LEU A 712 -38.19 -4.56 1.39
C LEU A 712 -37.17 -3.46 1.73
N HIS A 713 -36.08 -3.42 0.96
CA HIS A 713 -35.06 -2.38 1.04
C HIS A 713 -34.27 -2.34 -0.28
N PRO A 714 -33.68 -1.19 -0.65
CA PRO A 714 -32.99 -1.01 -1.92
C PRO A 714 -31.57 -1.62 -1.96
N GLY A 715 -31.35 -2.77 -1.31
CA GLY A 715 -30.06 -3.47 -1.24
C GLY A 715 -30.21 -4.97 -1.44
N PHE A 716 -29.09 -5.69 -1.54
CA PHE A 716 -29.11 -7.13 -1.79
C PHE A 716 -29.54 -7.90 -0.54
N ASP A 717 -30.41 -8.90 -0.71
CA ASP A 717 -30.91 -9.71 0.39
C ASP A 717 -31.22 -11.14 -0.06
N SER A 718 -30.29 -12.05 0.23
CA SER A 718 -30.47 -13.49 0.00
C SER A 718 -31.41 -14.13 1.03
N MET A 719 -31.49 -13.60 2.25
CA MET A 719 -32.29 -14.18 3.32
C MET A 719 -33.79 -14.02 3.02
N PHE A 720 -34.18 -12.83 2.56
CA PHE A 720 -35.53 -12.60 2.05
C PHE A 720 -35.79 -13.36 0.75
N CYS A 721 -34.78 -13.46 -0.14
CA CYS A 721 -34.89 -14.23 -1.38
C CYS A 721 -35.30 -15.69 -1.12
N ILE A 722 -34.69 -16.34 -0.12
CA ILE A 722 -35.02 -17.73 0.26
C ILE A 722 -36.48 -17.85 0.69
N ALA A 723 -36.94 -16.97 1.58
CA ALA A 723 -38.32 -16.99 2.05
C ALA A 723 -39.32 -16.70 0.91
N LYS A 724 -38.97 -15.77 0.00
CA LYS A 724 -39.76 -15.46 -1.19
C LYS A 724 -39.80 -16.63 -2.18
N LEU A 725 -38.70 -17.37 -2.33
CA LEU A 725 -38.66 -18.57 -3.16
C LEU A 725 -39.56 -19.68 -2.62
N ILE A 726 -39.57 -19.91 -1.29
CA ILE A 726 -40.49 -20.87 -0.65
C ILE A 726 -41.94 -20.48 -0.97
N GLU A 727 -42.29 -19.20 -0.79
CA GLU A 727 -43.61 -18.68 -1.13
C GLU A 727 -43.96 -18.93 -2.60
N MET A 728 -43.10 -18.51 -3.52
CA MET A 728 -43.38 -18.58 -4.95
C MET A 728 -43.45 -20.01 -5.46
N LEU A 729 -42.55 -20.91 -5.04
CA LEU A 729 -42.61 -22.32 -5.42
C LEU A 729 -43.86 -23.01 -4.88
N THR A 730 -44.31 -22.62 -3.68
CA THR A 730 -45.56 -23.14 -3.10
C THR A 730 -46.79 -22.65 -3.86
N ILE A 731 -46.86 -21.36 -4.22
CA ILE A 731 -47.99 -20.78 -4.96
C ILE A 731 -48.04 -21.26 -6.41
N GLN A 732 -46.88 -21.37 -7.06
CA GLN A 732 -46.79 -21.72 -8.47
C GLN A 732 -46.83 -23.24 -8.70
N GLU A 733 -46.72 -24.06 -7.65
CA GLU A 733 -46.70 -25.52 -7.70
C GLU A 733 -45.64 -26.08 -8.69
N ARG A 734 -44.48 -25.42 -8.75
CA ARG A 734 -43.35 -25.78 -9.64
C ARG A 734 -42.13 -26.19 -8.81
N SER A 735 -41.31 -27.09 -9.35
CA SER A 735 -39.98 -27.39 -8.80
C SER A 735 -38.90 -26.54 -9.48
N LEU A 736 -37.72 -26.42 -8.85
CA LEU A 736 -36.62 -25.67 -9.44
C LEU A 736 -36.10 -26.32 -10.72
N ALA A 737 -36.06 -27.65 -10.81
CA ALA A 737 -35.65 -28.33 -12.04
C ALA A 737 -36.64 -28.06 -13.20
N THR A 738 -37.95 -28.00 -12.92
CA THR A 738 -38.96 -27.64 -13.93
C THR A 738 -38.74 -26.21 -14.42
N VAL A 739 -38.63 -25.23 -13.51
CA VAL A 739 -38.38 -23.82 -13.88
C VAL A 739 -37.11 -23.71 -14.72
N ARG A 740 -36.01 -24.36 -14.28
CA ARG A 740 -34.73 -24.39 -14.99
C ARG A 740 -34.87 -24.95 -16.41
N SER A 741 -35.67 -25.99 -16.61
CA SER A 741 -35.86 -26.63 -17.91
C SER A 741 -36.59 -25.74 -18.93
N GLU A 742 -37.39 -24.78 -18.45
CA GLU A 742 -38.20 -23.87 -19.26
C GLU A 742 -37.46 -22.57 -19.62
N LEU A 743 -36.29 -22.32 -19.01
CA LEU A 743 -35.50 -21.12 -19.26
C LEU A 743 -35.01 -21.04 -20.72
N PRO A 744 -34.94 -19.83 -21.30
CA PRO A 744 -34.36 -19.63 -22.62
C PRO A 744 -32.91 -20.12 -22.69
N ARG A 745 -32.55 -20.78 -23.80
CA ARG A 745 -31.16 -21.19 -24.06
C ARG A 745 -30.39 -20.01 -24.67
N VAL A 746 -29.66 -19.29 -23.82
CA VAL A 746 -28.74 -18.22 -24.22
C VAL A 746 -27.38 -18.50 -23.64
N ILE A 747 -26.33 -18.37 -24.46
CA ILE A 747 -24.95 -18.57 -24.10
C ILE A 747 -24.34 -17.21 -23.80
N ASN A 748 -23.88 -17.03 -22.57
CA ASN A 748 -23.17 -15.84 -22.11
C ASN A 748 -21.78 -16.26 -21.64
N ARG A 749 -20.71 -15.73 -22.25
CA ARG A 749 -19.33 -16.01 -21.83
C ARG A 749 -18.60 -14.71 -21.52
N SER A 750 -17.73 -14.77 -20.50
CA SER A 750 -16.88 -13.66 -20.11
C SER A 750 -15.40 -14.02 -20.20
N TYR A 751 -14.56 -13.06 -20.58
CA TYR A 751 -13.10 -13.20 -20.56
C TYR A 751 -12.43 -11.89 -20.16
N THR A 752 -11.36 -11.97 -19.36
CA THR A 752 -10.66 -10.79 -18.85
C THR A 752 -9.30 -10.63 -19.54
N VAL A 753 -9.00 -9.42 -20.00
CA VAL A 753 -7.76 -9.08 -20.71
C VAL A 753 -7.03 -7.96 -19.98
N ARG A 754 -5.70 -8.04 -19.86
CA ARG A 754 -4.86 -6.96 -19.30
C ARG A 754 -4.91 -5.73 -20.20
N CYS A 755 -5.20 -4.57 -19.63
CA CYS A 755 -5.26 -3.29 -20.32
C CYS A 755 -4.75 -2.17 -19.38
N PRO A 756 -3.56 -1.61 -19.64
CA PRO A 756 -2.99 -0.52 -18.85
C PRO A 756 -3.94 0.68 -18.71
N TRP A 757 -3.84 1.40 -17.59
CA TRP A 757 -4.68 2.57 -17.31
C TRP A 757 -4.64 3.64 -18.39
N THR A 758 -3.46 3.87 -18.96
CA THR A 758 -3.21 4.82 -20.06
C THR A 758 -3.93 4.42 -21.34
N ALA A 759 -4.04 3.11 -21.62
CA ALA A 759 -4.64 2.57 -22.83
C ALA A 759 -6.17 2.45 -22.77
N LYS A 760 -6.77 2.29 -21.58
CA LYS A 760 -8.23 2.09 -21.43
C LYS A 760 -9.07 3.15 -22.14
N GLY A 761 -8.74 4.43 -21.95
CA GLY A 761 -9.48 5.54 -22.56
C GLY A 761 -9.37 5.56 -24.08
N ALA A 762 -8.17 5.30 -24.61
CA ALA A 762 -7.93 5.19 -26.04
C ALA A 762 -8.66 3.99 -26.66
N LEU A 763 -8.66 2.84 -25.97
CA LEU A 763 -9.37 1.64 -26.40
C LEU A 763 -10.89 1.88 -26.48
N MET A 764 -11.48 2.51 -25.45
CA MET A 764 -12.92 2.81 -25.48
C MET A 764 -13.26 3.74 -26.65
N ARG A 765 -12.44 4.78 -26.89
CA ARG A 765 -12.61 5.69 -28.02
C ARG A 765 -12.52 4.96 -29.36
N TYR A 766 -11.50 4.12 -29.52
CA TYR A 766 -11.30 3.30 -30.71
C TYR A 766 -12.52 2.41 -31.00
N LEU A 767 -13.07 1.75 -29.99
CA LEU A 767 -14.26 0.90 -30.17
C LEU A 767 -15.50 1.73 -30.58
N VAL A 768 -15.68 2.93 -30.03
CA VAL A 768 -16.79 3.83 -30.40
C VAL A 768 -16.63 4.36 -31.82
N GLU A 769 -15.42 4.71 -32.25
CA GLU A 769 -15.14 5.26 -33.59
C GLU A 769 -15.19 4.20 -34.70
N THR A 770 -14.89 2.94 -34.37
CA THR A 770 -14.84 1.84 -35.36
C THR A 770 -16.18 1.17 -35.63
N HIS A 771 -17.21 1.46 -34.82
CA HIS A 771 -18.53 0.83 -34.94
C HIS A 771 -19.62 1.87 -35.25
N PRO A 772 -20.65 1.51 -36.05
CA PRO A 772 -21.77 2.41 -36.31
C PRO A 772 -22.51 2.80 -35.03
N ALA A 773 -22.82 4.08 -34.86
CA ALA A 773 -23.48 4.60 -33.66
C ALA A 773 -24.81 3.91 -33.32
N GLN A 774 -25.57 3.49 -34.34
CA GLN A 774 -26.84 2.77 -34.17
C GLN A 774 -26.71 1.37 -33.56
N ASN A 775 -25.50 0.80 -33.57
CA ASN A 775 -25.18 -0.51 -33.00
C ASN A 775 -24.58 -0.42 -31.60
N LEU A 776 -24.39 0.79 -31.06
CA LEU A 776 -23.67 1.01 -29.81
C LEU A 776 -24.63 1.35 -28.66
N GLU A 777 -24.40 0.70 -27.52
CA GLU A 777 -25.03 1.00 -26.24
C GLU A 777 -23.93 1.34 -25.22
N LEU A 778 -23.95 2.56 -24.69
CA LEU A 778 -22.87 3.15 -23.89
C LEU A 778 -23.28 3.38 -22.43
N ILE A 779 -24.06 2.44 -21.86
CA ILE A 779 -24.48 2.51 -20.44
C ILE A 779 -23.26 2.44 -19.52
N ASP A 780 -22.39 1.46 -19.75
CA ASP A 780 -21.15 1.24 -19.02
C ASP A 780 -20.19 0.42 -19.91
N GLY A 781 -19.04 1.00 -20.25
CA GLY A 781 -18.20 0.46 -21.33
C GLY A 781 -18.81 0.63 -22.73
N VAL A 782 -18.42 -0.23 -23.66
CA VAL A 782 -18.89 -0.21 -25.05
C VAL A 782 -19.58 -1.53 -25.37
N LYS A 783 -20.92 -1.51 -25.46
CA LYS A 783 -21.73 -2.65 -25.89
C LYS A 783 -22.07 -2.52 -27.38
N ILE A 784 -21.66 -3.51 -28.16
CA ILE A 784 -21.83 -3.60 -29.61
C ILE A 784 -22.91 -4.63 -29.87
N ARG A 785 -24.06 -4.18 -30.37
CA ARG A 785 -25.19 -5.01 -30.79
C ARG A 785 -25.11 -5.30 -32.29
N GLN A 786 -25.49 -6.50 -32.67
CA GLN A 786 -25.67 -6.81 -34.08
C GLN A 786 -27.03 -6.30 -34.57
N PRO A 787 -27.16 -5.85 -35.85
CA PRO A 787 -28.40 -5.21 -36.32
C PRO A 787 -29.58 -6.14 -36.54
N TYR A 788 -29.32 -7.43 -36.78
CA TYR A 788 -30.32 -8.39 -37.28
C TYR A 788 -30.59 -9.57 -36.34
N ASP A 789 -29.95 -9.58 -35.18
CA ASP A 789 -30.12 -10.61 -34.16
C ASP A 789 -29.95 -9.99 -32.75
N ASP A 790 -30.23 -10.77 -31.70
CA ASP A 790 -30.07 -10.34 -30.31
C ASP A 790 -28.64 -10.53 -29.77
N ASN A 791 -27.67 -10.74 -30.67
CA ASN A 791 -26.29 -11.00 -30.29
C ASN A 791 -25.58 -9.69 -29.94
N TRP A 792 -24.76 -9.74 -28.91
CA TRP A 792 -23.97 -8.59 -28.50
C TRP A 792 -22.65 -8.97 -27.85
N LEU A 793 -21.72 -8.03 -27.94
CA LEU A 793 -20.46 -8.02 -27.22
C LEU A 793 -20.42 -6.78 -26.33
N LEU A 794 -19.91 -6.90 -25.11
CA LEU A 794 -19.61 -5.78 -24.24
C LEU A 794 -18.14 -5.79 -23.88
N VAL A 795 -17.46 -4.66 -24.09
CA VAL A 795 -16.13 -4.39 -23.55
C VAL A 795 -16.27 -3.42 -22.37
N LEU A 796 -16.07 -3.94 -21.16
CA LEU A 796 -16.25 -3.21 -19.92
C LEU A 796 -14.89 -2.97 -19.24
N PRO A 797 -14.41 -1.73 -19.12
CA PRO A 797 -13.17 -1.45 -18.40
C PRO A 797 -13.35 -1.64 -16.90
N ASP A 798 -12.39 -2.32 -16.26
CA ASP A 798 -12.41 -2.46 -14.80
C ASP A 798 -12.08 -1.11 -14.13
N ALA A 799 -12.75 -0.81 -13.02
CA ALA A 799 -12.61 0.49 -12.35
C ALA A 799 -11.43 0.54 -11.36
N SER A 800 -10.88 -0.60 -10.96
CA SER A 800 -9.90 -0.73 -9.88
C SER A 800 -8.62 -1.48 -10.29
N GLU A 801 -8.65 -2.27 -11.36
CA GLU A 801 -7.53 -3.08 -11.84
C GLU A 801 -7.19 -2.74 -13.29
N PRO A 802 -5.93 -2.90 -13.77
CA PRO A 802 -5.53 -2.65 -15.15
C PRO A 802 -6.01 -3.76 -16.12
N LEU A 803 -7.32 -4.01 -16.13
CA LEU A 803 -8.01 -5.05 -16.87
C LEU A 803 -9.23 -4.46 -17.62
N VAL A 804 -9.67 -5.18 -18.66
CA VAL A 804 -10.97 -5.01 -19.32
C VAL A 804 -11.65 -6.37 -19.38
N HIS A 805 -12.97 -6.39 -19.22
CA HIS A 805 -13.80 -7.59 -19.29
C HIS A 805 -14.57 -7.59 -20.61
N LEU A 806 -14.49 -8.71 -21.32
CA LEU A 806 -15.25 -9.01 -22.53
C LEU A 806 -16.42 -9.90 -22.14
N TYR A 807 -17.64 -9.51 -22.49
CA TYR A 807 -18.83 -10.35 -22.35
C TYR A 807 -19.45 -10.55 -23.72
N VAL A 808 -19.76 -11.80 -24.08
CA VAL A 808 -20.34 -12.16 -25.37
C VAL A 808 -21.60 -12.96 -25.13
N ASN A 809 -22.68 -12.57 -25.80
CA ASN A 809 -24.01 -13.14 -25.61
C ASN A 809 -24.66 -13.51 -26.95
N SER A 810 -25.12 -14.75 -27.09
CA SER A 810 -25.87 -15.23 -28.26
C SER A 810 -26.60 -16.53 -27.96
N SER A 811 -27.58 -16.90 -28.79
CA SER A 811 -28.12 -18.26 -28.85
C SER A 811 -27.21 -19.24 -29.61
N ASP A 812 -26.24 -18.74 -30.39
CA ASP A 812 -25.28 -19.53 -31.16
C ASP A 812 -23.95 -19.66 -30.42
N ARG A 813 -23.55 -20.91 -30.13
CA ARG A 813 -22.31 -21.21 -29.41
C ARG A 813 -21.07 -20.87 -30.23
N ASP A 814 -21.10 -21.16 -31.52
CA ASP A 814 -19.93 -21.01 -32.39
C ASP A 814 -19.63 -19.52 -32.58
N TRP A 815 -20.69 -18.71 -32.76
CA TRP A 815 -20.57 -17.26 -32.80
C TRP A 815 -19.97 -16.67 -31.52
N VAL A 816 -20.38 -17.15 -30.33
CA VAL A 816 -19.82 -16.68 -29.05
C VAL A 816 -18.32 -16.96 -28.98
N ASP A 817 -17.91 -18.18 -29.33
CA ASP A 817 -16.53 -18.62 -29.20
C ASP A 817 -15.61 -17.93 -30.22
N GLU A 818 -16.10 -17.70 -31.45
CA GLU A 818 -15.39 -16.94 -32.48
C GLU A 818 -15.27 -15.46 -32.12
N THR A 819 -16.37 -14.81 -31.72
CA THR A 819 -16.39 -13.38 -31.37
C THR A 819 -15.50 -13.08 -30.18
N LEU A 820 -15.54 -13.93 -29.14
CA LEU A 820 -14.69 -13.77 -27.97
C LEU A 820 -13.21 -13.88 -28.33
N ARG A 821 -12.85 -14.79 -29.24
CA ARG A 821 -11.47 -14.98 -29.72
C ARG A 821 -10.99 -13.79 -30.55
N ASP A 822 -11.81 -13.31 -31.48
CA ASP A 822 -11.49 -12.15 -32.35
C ASP A 822 -11.27 -10.89 -31.50
N TYR A 823 -12.21 -10.55 -30.62
CA TYR A 823 -12.09 -9.33 -29.81
C TYR A 823 -11.01 -9.40 -28.76
N ARG A 824 -10.72 -10.59 -28.21
CA ARG A 824 -9.54 -10.78 -27.37
C ARG A 824 -8.26 -10.39 -28.12
N ALA A 825 -8.09 -10.89 -29.35
CA ALA A 825 -6.92 -10.58 -30.17
C ALA A 825 -6.86 -9.09 -30.53
N ARG A 826 -7.99 -8.48 -30.90
CA ARG A 826 -8.06 -7.04 -31.22
C ARG A 826 -7.67 -6.14 -30.05
N VAL A 827 -8.20 -6.44 -28.85
CA VAL A 827 -7.87 -5.67 -27.64
C VAL A 827 -6.38 -5.82 -27.28
N GLN A 828 -5.84 -7.04 -27.36
CA GLN A 828 -4.42 -7.27 -27.09
C GLN A 828 -3.52 -6.51 -28.07
N HIS A 829 -3.81 -6.61 -29.37
CA HIS A 829 -3.05 -5.92 -30.41
C HIS A 829 -3.14 -4.38 -30.27
N PHE A 830 -4.31 -3.85 -29.92
CA PHE A 830 -4.47 -2.42 -29.67
C PHE A 830 -3.59 -1.94 -28.49
N VAL A 831 -3.61 -2.70 -27.38
CA VAL A 831 -2.80 -2.38 -26.19
C VAL A 831 -1.31 -2.41 -26.50
N GLU A 832 -0.83 -3.40 -27.25
CA GLU A 832 0.57 -3.50 -27.67
C GLU A 832 1.00 -2.29 -28.50
N ARG A 833 0.19 -1.88 -29.48
CA ARG A 833 0.49 -0.73 -30.35
C ARG A 833 0.49 0.61 -29.61
N GLU A 834 -0.44 0.83 -28.70
CA GLU A 834 -0.47 2.07 -27.91
C GLU A 834 0.74 2.18 -26.97
N GLN A 835 1.22 1.05 -26.44
CA GLN A 835 2.45 1.02 -25.64
C GLN A 835 3.71 1.35 -26.46
N GLU A 836 3.76 0.94 -27.74
CA GLU A 836 4.87 1.32 -28.65
C GLU A 836 4.86 2.81 -28.99
N ASN A 837 3.69 3.38 -29.30
CA ASN A 837 3.57 4.82 -29.59
C ASN A 837 3.97 5.69 -28.39
N TYR A 838 3.57 5.29 -27.18
CA TYR A 838 3.93 6.01 -25.96
C TYR A 838 5.45 6.01 -25.66
N ARG A 839 6.18 5.00 -26.14
CA ARG A 839 7.66 4.96 -26.05
C ARG A 839 8.37 5.85 -27.07
N LEU A 840 7.70 6.23 -28.16
CA LEU A 840 8.28 7.08 -29.22
C LEU A 840 8.08 8.57 -28.96
N ASP A 841 7.07 8.94 -28.16
CA ASP A 841 6.77 10.33 -27.75
C ASP A 841 7.54 10.79 -26.48
N MET A 842 8.26 9.88 -25.82
CA MET A 842 9.23 10.17 -24.74
C MET A 842 10.65 10.12 -25.30
#